data_AF-A0A8T5KI74-F1
#
_entry.id   AF-A0A8T5KI74-F1
#
_cell.length_a   1.000
_cell.length_b   1.000
_cell.length_c   1.000
_cell.angle_alpha   90.00
_cell.angle_beta   90.00
_cell.angle_gamma   90.00
#
_symmetry.space_group_name_H-M   'P 1'
#
loop_
_entity.id
_entity.type
_entity.pdbx_description
1 polymer ?
#
loop_
_entity_poly.entity_id
_entity_poly.type
_entity_poly.pdbx_seq_one_letter_code
_entity_poly.pdbx_strand_id
1 'polypeptide(L)'
;MSLVRLTEDLFEKFTLVTNPRRTFVSSSLGTTGSVYLKARTSTSVKEVEELGTFLTSSYSEGDVGTLTDQLAEALSSSIESGGGDVSGMAQLYLDGVNDAAESALNAKQLTVTRFVPPTDFGRETLKKASVLNGQMPFYRGRYPEAQFAFTNYHCLNFFTASSVPDSSALIYPNSASNDPLGVRTRPYNPSGSFTIDFYINPRYTSIDEADEFHAGTILHLSSTYCVSLVTGSNVHVSGKPRGFRLLLQLSHSADAAPSDINLATANNTRTFPDDLTFLSSDNALLQNHWHHVSIRWGTTTTNSGTGSFVIDGVAKGRFNVPSASISSTAGSDGIVVGNFFDGPAAGLSQLFNSTAATVEGVTQLSAGTTDPTLFGFTHPLNAEVHDLKVFGTYRSTSEMLTSSMRGPDDLSDLLFYVPPFFVRESRPRTIPVSPFYTRTGETYDPFNVDYSLGVGGHLVNLENYTREFIKGEYPRLFQLTASVVAGTLEASLAANDYLMATGSIKKRNLTILPCDNGLFVPSFDLLASGTLRDLPSSGSATEKFVSDFGAYNNRLITLRELASTSSLRDATSGSFDSDVEGPNPEALDAAPSDVLAIFQRTRDNTSNQVVFFDVSNILFGRRILPETLHVRDQDLTGSDARVDITLRDNGQGSLYRADSATPHAAWASVGNVFYNEGIVLVKSPHLPLFGQDYHSLVFQGETQIHVMRINVPCPAGQINSSSNPNFKVISASLNANDTDASFVYITGLAFHDDNLNIVMRTNLAQPVAKRSGDKFLFRPKIDF
;
A
#
# COMPACT_ATOMS: atom_id res chain seq x y z
N MET A 1 58.53 -22.39 21.96
CA MET A 1 57.73 -21.41 21.20
C MET A 1 58.49 -21.18 19.90
N SER A 2 57.83 -21.29 18.75
CA SER A 2 58.46 -21.17 17.43
C SER A 2 57.87 -19.98 16.69
N LEU A 3 58.72 -19.12 16.15
CA LEU A 3 58.31 -17.93 15.42
C LEU A 3 58.40 -18.19 13.91
N VAL A 4 57.37 -17.78 13.18
CA VAL A 4 57.34 -17.80 11.71
C VAL A 4 57.14 -16.37 11.25
N ARG A 5 58.07 -15.85 10.44
CA ARG A 5 57.91 -14.54 9.83
C ARG A 5 56.85 -14.64 8.74
N LEU A 6 55.83 -13.79 8.82
CA LEU A 6 54.79 -13.68 7.81
C LEU A 6 55.17 -12.59 6.80
N THR A 7 55.20 -12.94 5.52
CA THR A 7 55.43 -12.03 4.39
C THR A 7 54.09 -11.56 3.81
N GLU A 8 54.07 -10.46 3.05
CA GLU A 8 52.82 -9.87 2.54
C GLU A 8 51.98 -10.82 1.67
N ASP A 9 52.61 -11.74 0.94
CA ASP A 9 51.94 -12.77 0.10
C ASP A 9 51.11 -13.78 0.92
N LEU A 10 51.36 -13.86 2.24
CA LEU A 10 50.59 -14.69 3.15
C LEU A 10 49.31 -14.00 3.65
N PHE A 11 49.11 -12.72 3.33
CA PHE A 11 47.91 -11.98 3.67
C PHE A 11 47.00 -11.87 2.46
N GLU A 12 45.83 -12.47 2.53
CA GLU A 12 44.78 -12.33 1.52
C GLU A 12 43.70 -11.40 2.07
N LYS A 13 43.46 -10.29 1.36
CA LYS A 13 42.37 -9.36 1.66
C LYS A 13 41.32 -9.48 0.56
N PHE A 14 40.09 -9.77 0.95
CA PHE A 14 38.97 -9.81 0.02
C PHE A 14 37.70 -9.28 0.70
N THR A 15 36.77 -8.79 -0.11
CA THR A 15 35.47 -8.30 0.37
C THR A 15 34.41 -9.31 0.00
N LEU A 16 33.62 -9.73 0.98
CA LEU A 16 32.42 -10.53 0.77
C LEU A 16 31.22 -9.58 0.73
N VAL A 17 30.51 -9.52 -0.40
CA VAL A 17 29.21 -8.85 -0.47
C VAL A 17 28.15 -9.86 -0.05
N THR A 18 27.42 -9.56 1.03
CA THR A 18 26.32 -10.43 1.49
C THR A 18 25.00 -9.68 1.42
N ASN A 19 23.95 -10.43 1.06
CA ASN A 19 22.61 -9.91 0.89
C ASN A 19 21.65 -10.51 1.93
N PRO A 20 21.79 -10.15 3.23
CA PRO A 20 20.94 -10.72 4.26
C PRO A 20 19.48 -10.31 4.04
N ARG A 21 18.59 -11.31 4.01
CA ARG A 21 17.14 -11.08 3.99
C ARG A 21 16.67 -10.69 5.39
N ARG A 22 15.91 -9.60 5.47
CA ARG A 22 15.24 -9.13 6.68
C ARG A 22 13.74 -9.20 6.51
N THR A 23 13.05 -9.38 7.63
CA THR A 23 11.59 -9.32 7.74
C THR A 23 11.29 -8.58 9.03
N PHE A 24 10.56 -7.48 8.91
CA PHE A 24 10.04 -6.70 10.02
C PHE A 24 8.52 -6.76 9.97
N VAL A 25 7.87 -6.90 11.13
CA VAL A 25 6.41 -6.88 11.26
C VAL A 25 6.05 -6.02 12.46
N SER A 26 5.07 -5.14 12.30
CA SER A 26 4.42 -4.39 13.37
C SER A 26 2.92 -4.65 13.30
N SER A 27 2.32 -4.96 14.43
CA SER A 27 0.89 -5.23 14.57
C SER A 27 0.41 -4.87 15.97
N SER A 28 -0.89 -5.02 16.23
CA SER A 28 -1.46 -4.93 17.59
C SER A 28 -0.82 -5.90 18.61
N LEU A 29 -0.19 -6.99 18.15
CA LEU A 29 0.55 -7.94 19.00
C LEU A 29 2.00 -7.50 19.31
N GLY A 30 2.43 -6.36 18.79
CA GLY A 30 3.79 -5.82 18.94
C GLY A 30 4.63 -5.90 17.68
N THR A 31 5.95 -5.73 17.85
CA THR A 31 6.92 -5.69 16.75
C THR A 31 7.84 -6.91 16.75
N THR A 32 8.17 -7.42 15.56
CA THR A 32 9.16 -8.49 15.35
C THR A 32 10.13 -8.09 14.23
N GLY A 33 11.37 -8.61 14.28
CA GLY A 33 12.42 -8.26 13.31
C GLY A 33 13.26 -7.03 13.69
N SER A 34 13.01 -6.43 14.85
CA SER A 34 13.84 -5.39 15.45
C SER A 34 15.24 -5.90 15.81
N VAL A 35 16.24 -5.02 15.81
CA VAL A 35 17.63 -5.38 16.12
C VAL A 35 18.12 -4.56 17.30
N TYR A 36 18.75 -5.19 18.28
CA TYR A 36 19.38 -4.48 19.40
C TYR A 36 20.49 -3.54 18.90
N LEU A 37 20.55 -2.35 19.48
CA LEU A 37 21.64 -1.40 19.20
C LEU A 37 23.01 -2.03 19.52
N LYS A 38 23.09 -2.81 20.58
CA LYS A 38 24.26 -3.64 20.92
C LYS A 38 24.03 -5.07 20.49
N ALA A 39 24.87 -5.57 19.57
CA ALA A 39 24.83 -6.96 19.11
C ALA A 39 25.08 -7.97 20.25
N ARG A 40 25.85 -7.57 21.27
CA ARG A 40 26.03 -8.31 22.51
C ARG A 40 25.69 -7.40 23.68
N THR A 41 24.60 -7.71 24.36
CA THR A 41 24.21 -7.06 25.60
C THR A 41 25.02 -7.67 26.74
N SER A 42 25.31 -6.86 27.77
CA SER A 42 26.02 -7.33 28.96
C SER A 42 25.27 -6.86 30.19
N THR A 43 24.78 -7.82 30.97
CA THR A 43 24.11 -7.58 32.26
C THR A 43 25.07 -6.99 33.30
N SER A 44 26.38 -7.06 33.05
CA SER A 44 27.41 -6.45 33.89
C SER A 44 27.62 -4.95 33.62
N VAL A 45 27.08 -4.41 32.52
CA VAL A 45 27.17 -2.97 32.23
C VAL A 45 25.96 -2.29 32.87
N LYS A 46 26.23 -1.52 33.92
CA LYS A 46 25.24 -0.78 34.69
C LYS A 46 25.11 0.66 34.19
N GLU A 47 23.93 1.24 34.39
CA GLU A 47 23.70 2.67 34.20
C GLU A 47 24.05 3.39 35.51
N VAL A 48 25.02 4.30 35.47
CA VAL A 48 25.50 5.01 36.67
C VAL A 48 24.67 6.27 36.95
N GLU A 49 24.13 6.89 35.90
CA GLU A 49 23.24 8.05 35.98
C GLU A 49 21.93 7.76 35.23
N GLU A 50 20.79 8.28 35.69
CA GLU A 50 19.56 8.14 34.90
C GLU A 50 19.68 8.88 33.55
N LEU A 51 19.43 8.16 32.44
CA LEU A 51 19.30 8.77 31.12
C LEU A 51 18.03 9.63 31.07
N GLY A 52 18.14 10.88 31.52
CA GLY A 52 17.07 11.86 31.39
C GLY A 52 16.73 12.13 29.92
N THR A 53 15.45 12.35 29.62
CA THR A 53 15.10 13.10 28.41
C THR A 53 15.76 14.48 28.47
N PHE A 54 16.17 15.03 27.32
CA PHE A 54 16.93 16.31 27.21
C PHE A 54 16.37 17.52 27.99
N LEU A 55 15.15 17.41 28.53
CA LEU A 55 14.43 18.42 29.31
C LEU A 55 14.32 18.12 30.82
N THR A 56 14.74 16.94 31.31
CA THR A 56 14.44 16.47 32.68
C THR A 56 15.60 15.83 33.43
N SER A 57 16.86 16.02 33.00
CA SER A 57 18.00 15.60 33.83
C SER A 57 18.15 16.56 35.03
N SER A 58 17.35 16.35 36.07
CA SER A 58 17.57 16.97 37.37
C SER A 58 18.60 16.14 38.13
N TYR A 59 19.78 16.71 38.37
CA TYR A 59 20.78 16.13 39.27
C TYR A 59 20.15 15.90 40.65
N SER A 60 20.13 14.64 41.11
CA SER A 60 19.63 14.23 42.41
C SER A 60 20.80 13.73 43.26
N GLU A 61 20.96 14.28 44.47
CA GLU A 61 21.99 13.84 45.43
C GLU A 61 21.74 12.40 45.95
N GLY A 62 20.63 11.77 45.56
CA GLY A 62 20.25 10.40 45.93
C GLY A 62 20.43 9.38 44.79
N ASP A 63 21.02 9.75 43.66
CA ASP A 63 21.21 8.82 42.54
C ASP A 63 22.26 7.76 42.91
N VAL A 64 22.00 6.52 42.47
CA VAL A 64 22.84 5.35 42.82
C VAL A 64 24.31 5.60 42.44
N GLY A 65 24.58 6.24 41.31
CA GLY A 65 25.93 6.64 40.89
C GLY A 65 26.63 7.56 41.89
N THR A 66 25.97 8.64 42.30
CA THR A 66 26.52 9.58 43.29
C THR A 66 26.74 8.93 44.66
N LEU A 67 25.86 8.03 45.08
CA LEU A 67 26.00 7.26 46.32
C LEU A 67 27.17 6.26 46.23
N THR A 68 27.34 5.58 45.10
CA THR A 68 28.48 4.67 44.90
C THR A 68 29.82 5.39 44.84
N ASP A 69 29.88 6.60 44.25
CA ASP A 69 31.10 7.40 44.20
C ASP A 69 31.48 7.93 45.59
N GLN A 70 30.50 8.42 46.37
CA GLN A 70 30.72 8.81 47.77
C GLN A 70 31.19 7.65 48.65
N LEU A 71 30.61 6.45 48.46
CA LEU A 71 31.03 5.24 49.16
C LEU A 71 32.45 4.80 48.76
N ALA A 72 32.81 4.93 47.47
CA ALA A 72 34.15 4.62 46.97
C ALA A 72 35.21 5.57 47.53
N GLU A 73 34.91 6.87 47.58
CA GLU A 73 35.80 7.90 48.13
C GLU A 73 35.95 7.77 49.66
N ALA A 74 34.85 7.46 50.37
CA ALA A 74 34.89 7.18 51.79
C ALA A 74 35.68 5.90 52.11
N LEU A 75 35.55 4.86 51.28
CA LEU A 75 36.31 3.62 51.40
C LEU A 75 37.80 3.88 51.18
N SER A 76 38.20 4.59 50.12
CA SER A 76 39.60 4.90 49.82
C SER A 76 40.22 5.76 50.93
N SER A 77 39.49 6.77 51.41
CA SER A 77 39.95 7.63 52.51
C SER A 77 40.15 6.85 53.83
N SER A 78 39.28 5.87 54.12
CA SER A 78 39.44 5.01 55.31
C SER A 78 40.67 4.10 55.21
N ILE A 79 40.99 3.61 54.00
CA ILE A 79 42.18 2.78 53.74
C ILE A 79 43.45 3.63 53.88
N GLU A 80 43.47 4.83 53.28
CA GLU A 80 44.63 5.74 53.31
C GLU A 80 44.94 6.27 54.71
N SER A 81 43.92 6.48 55.54
CA SER A 81 44.07 6.92 56.93
C SER A 81 44.47 5.81 57.90
N GLY A 82 44.62 4.57 57.43
CA GLY A 82 44.94 3.41 58.27
C GLY A 82 43.78 2.96 59.17
N GLY A 83 42.54 3.24 58.75
CA GLY A 83 41.31 2.84 59.44
C GLY A 83 41.16 1.32 59.57
N GLY A 84 40.34 0.89 60.54
CA GLY A 84 40.09 -0.52 60.88
C GLY A 84 39.34 -1.33 59.82
N ASP A 85 38.47 -2.24 60.25
CA ASP A 85 37.71 -3.14 59.35
C ASP A 85 36.77 -2.35 58.41
N VAL A 86 37.05 -2.43 57.10
CA VAL A 86 36.29 -1.77 56.02
C VAL A 86 35.25 -2.69 55.37
N SER A 87 35.06 -3.92 55.87
CA SER A 87 34.20 -4.93 55.25
C SER A 87 32.75 -4.46 55.08
N GLY A 88 32.19 -3.73 56.05
CA GLY A 88 30.83 -3.19 55.97
C GLY A 88 30.67 -2.13 54.88
N MET A 89 31.65 -1.25 54.71
CA MET A 89 31.62 -0.21 53.66
C MET A 89 31.85 -0.80 52.27
N ALA A 90 32.75 -1.79 52.16
CA ALA A 90 32.95 -2.54 50.92
C ALA A 90 31.69 -3.32 50.51
N GLN A 91 30.97 -3.91 51.47
CA GLN A 91 29.71 -4.60 51.21
C GLN A 91 28.63 -3.64 50.71
N LEU A 92 28.47 -2.48 51.36
CA LEU A 92 27.51 -1.45 50.92
C LEU A 92 27.82 -0.92 49.52
N TYR A 93 29.10 -0.73 49.19
CA TYR A 93 29.52 -0.36 47.83
C TYR A 93 29.16 -1.46 46.80
N LEU A 94 29.48 -2.73 47.10
CA LEU A 94 29.18 -3.85 46.22
C LEU A 94 27.67 -4.07 46.03
N ASP A 95 26.88 -3.92 47.10
CA ASP A 95 25.43 -4.01 47.06
C ASP A 95 24.86 -2.88 46.17
N GLY A 96 25.33 -1.63 46.34
CA GLY A 96 24.95 -0.50 45.49
C GLY A 96 25.28 -0.69 44.00
N VAL A 97 26.46 -1.21 43.67
CA VAL A 97 26.84 -1.52 42.28
C VAL A 97 25.97 -2.64 41.68
N ASN A 98 25.60 -3.64 42.49
CA ASN A 98 24.76 -4.74 42.03
C ASN A 98 23.29 -4.32 41.83
N ASP A 99 22.78 -3.45 42.71
CA ASP A 99 21.43 -2.89 42.67
C ASP A 99 21.24 -1.84 41.56
N ALA A 100 22.33 -1.24 41.05
CA ALA A 100 22.27 -0.34 39.90
C ALA A 100 21.58 -1.01 38.70
N ALA A 101 20.73 -0.25 37.99
CA ALA A 101 20.02 -0.75 36.83
C ALA A 101 20.99 -1.15 35.71
N GLU A 102 20.64 -2.18 34.93
CA GLU A 102 21.38 -2.46 33.70
C GLU A 102 21.27 -1.29 32.72
N SER A 103 22.30 -1.10 31.90
CA SER A 103 22.27 0.00 30.94
C SER A 103 21.08 -0.10 29.99
N ALA A 104 20.32 1.00 29.85
CA ALA A 104 19.14 1.04 28.98
C ALA A 104 19.50 0.79 27.50
N LEU A 105 20.77 1.01 27.14
CA LEU A 105 21.33 0.68 25.82
C LEU A 105 21.29 -0.83 25.52
N ASN A 106 21.28 -1.69 26.53
CA ASN A 106 21.14 -3.13 26.35
C ASN A 106 19.72 -3.51 25.86
N ALA A 107 18.71 -2.75 26.27
CA ALA A 107 17.33 -2.98 25.87
C ALA A 107 16.93 -2.20 24.60
N LYS A 108 17.72 -1.20 24.19
CA LYS A 108 17.39 -0.35 23.04
C LYS A 108 17.43 -1.15 21.74
N GLN A 109 16.30 -1.18 21.05
CA GLN A 109 16.16 -1.78 19.73
C GLN A 109 15.96 -0.72 18.66
N LEU A 110 16.52 -0.98 17.49
CA LEU A 110 16.28 -0.27 16.25
C LEU A 110 15.19 -1.00 15.48
N THR A 111 14.17 -0.25 15.07
CA THR A 111 13.00 -0.75 14.38
C THR A 111 12.84 -0.03 13.04
N VAL A 112 11.94 -0.52 12.20
CA VAL A 112 11.38 0.33 11.14
C VAL A 112 10.40 1.28 11.79
N THR A 113 10.55 2.58 11.55
CA THR A 113 9.64 3.60 12.08
C THR A 113 8.64 3.99 11.00
N ARG A 114 7.35 3.76 11.25
CA ARG A 114 6.28 4.31 10.42
C ARG A 114 5.86 5.67 10.96
N PHE A 115 5.73 6.67 10.09
CA PHE A 115 5.14 7.96 10.47
C PHE A 115 4.29 8.56 9.35
N VAL A 116 3.35 9.41 9.75
CA VAL A 116 2.55 10.27 8.86
C VAL A 116 2.90 11.73 9.15
N PRO A 117 2.71 12.66 8.19
CA PRO A 117 2.90 14.08 8.45
C PRO A 117 2.01 14.53 9.63
N PRO A 118 2.59 15.17 10.66
CA PRO A 118 1.84 15.64 11.82
C PRO A 118 1.01 16.89 11.47
N THR A 119 0.02 17.18 12.30
CA THR A 119 -0.82 18.39 12.20
C THR A 119 -0.08 19.66 12.61
N ASP A 120 0.94 19.52 13.46
CA ASP A 120 1.80 20.62 13.91
C ASP A 120 3.19 20.55 13.31
N PHE A 121 3.83 21.71 13.21
CA PHE A 121 5.21 21.79 12.75
C PHE A 121 6.16 21.07 13.73
N GLY A 122 7.01 20.17 13.24
CA GLY A 122 7.91 19.40 14.09
C GLY A 122 8.96 18.60 13.33
N ARG A 123 9.54 17.59 13.98
CA ARG A 123 10.60 16.76 13.40
C ARG A 123 10.15 16.08 12.10
N GLU A 124 8.96 15.50 12.09
CA GLU A 124 8.47 14.73 10.96
C GLU A 124 8.05 15.62 9.77
N THR A 125 7.65 16.88 9.99
CA THR A 125 7.46 17.85 8.89
C THR A 125 8.80 18.18 8.23
N LEU A 126 9.87 18.36 9.02
CA LEU A 126 11.22 18.58 8.50
C LEU A 126 11.76 17.36 7.73
N LYS A 127 11.47 16.13 8.19
CA LYS A 127 11.85 14.92 7.45
C LYS A 127 11.15 14.85 6.10
N LYS A 128 9.83 15.07 6.05
CA LYS A 128 9.07 15.17 4.79
C LYS A 128 9.71 16.21 3.86
N ALA A 129 9.98 17.41 4.36
CA ALA A 129 10.61 18.47 3.58
C ALA A 129 12.00 18.07 3.04
N SER A 130 12.82 17.38 3.84
CA SER A 130 14.13 16.87 3.41
C SER A 130 14.01 15.83 2.29
N VAL A 131 13.01 14.94 2.35
CA VAL A 131 12.74 13.99 1.27
C VAL A 131 12.29 14.70 -0.01
N LEU A 132 11.31 15.61 0.10
CA LEU A 132 10.71 16.28 -1.06
C LEU A 132 11.66 17.26 -1.75
N ASN A 133 12.49 17.97 -0.98
CA ASN A 133 13.34 19.06 -1.49
C ASN A 133 14.83 18.65 -1.60
N GLY A 134 15.23 17.54 -0.98
CA GLY A 134 16.59 17.01 -1.05
C GLY A 134 16.65 15.69 -1.83
N GLN A 135 16.04 14.64 -1.28
CA GLN A 135 16.19 13.27 -1.80
C GLN A 135 15.55 13.10 -3.18
N MET A 136 14.32 13.58 -3.38
CA MET A 136 13.63 13.47 -4.66
C MET A 136 14.43 14.13 -5.80
N PRO A 137 14.82 15.42 -5.73
CA PRO A 137 15.65 16.04 -6.76
C PRO A 137 16.99 15.32 -6.98
N PHE A 138 17.67 14.89 -5.91
CA PHE A 138 18.96 14.21 -6.00
C PHE A 138 18.86 12.88 -6.77
N TYR A 139 17.87 12.05 -6.45
CA TYR A 139 17.69 10.75 -7.08
C TYR A 139 17.01 10.81 -8.45
N ARG A 140 16.36 11.93 -8.79
CA ARG A 140 15.61 12.12 -10.04
C ARG A 140 16.40 11.81 -11.31
N GLY A 141 17.69 12.16 -11.34
CA GLY A 141 18.57 11.91 -12.49
C GLY A 141 18.84 10.42 -12.75
N ARG A 142 18.71 9.58 -11.72
CA ARG A 142 18.86 8.12 -11.80
C ARG A 142 17.52 7.40 -11.89
N TYR A 143 16.52 7.93 -11.20
CA TYR A 143 15.19 7.36 -11.04
C TYR A 143 14.15 8.38 -11.52
N PRO A 144 13.72 8.31 -12.79
CA PRO A 144 12.76 9.26 -13.37
C PRO A 144 11.38 9.26 -12.73
N GLU A 145 11.09 8.38 -11.76
CA GLU A 145 9.84 8.35 -10.99
C GLU A 145 10.00 8.86 -9.54
N ALA A 146 11.20 9.33 -9.16
CA ALA A 146 11.45 9.98 -7.86
C ALA A 146 10.84 11.40 -7.82
N GLN A 147 9.51 11.48 -7.76
CA GLN A 147 8.72 12.72 -7.73
C GLN A 147 7.55 12.59 -6.76
N PHE A 148 7.04 13.72 -6.31
CA PHE A 148 5.87 13.79 -5.43
C PHE A 148 4.55 13.81 -6.23
N ALA A 149 4.37 12.78 -7.04
CA ALA A 149 3.18 12.53 -7.87
C ALA A 149 2.93 11.02 -7.99
N PHE A 150 1.68 10.57 -8.14
CA PHE A 150 1.34 9.15 -8.36
C PHE A 150 0.77 8.92 -9.76
N THR A 151 0.73 7.67 -10.21
CA THR A 151 0.21 7.32 -11.54
C THR A 151 -1.32 7.28 -11.53
N ASN A 152 -1.95 7.88 -12.55
CA ASN A 152 -3.40 7.93 -12.76
C ASN A 152 -3.97 6.60 -13.28
N TYR A 153 -3.62 5.48 -12.64
CA TYR A 153 -4.08 4.14 -13.01
C TYR A 153 -4.76 3.47 -11.84
N HIS A 154 -6.08 3.39 -11.91
CA HIS A 154 -6.92 2.95 -10.80
C HIS A 154 -7.95 1.91 -11.24
N CYS A 155 -8.54 1.24 -10.26
CA CYS A 155 -9.64 0.30 -10.44
C CYS A 155 -10.72 0.57 -9.39
N LEU A 156 -11.97 0.30 -9.75
CA LEU A 156 -13.09 0.28 -8.82
C LEU A 156 -12.98 -0.98 -7.97
N ASN A 157 -13.02 -0.82 -6.66
CA ASN A 157 -12.94 -1.90 -5.69
C ASN A 157 -14.29 -2.07 -4.97
N PHE A 158 -14.99 -3.14 -5.33
CA PHE A 158 -16.22 -3.53 -4.67
C PHE A 158 -15.94 -4.69 -3.72
N PHE A 159 -16.40 -4.56 -2.48
CA PHE A 159 -16.14 -5.49 -1.40
C PHE A 159 -17.27 -5.47 -0.39
N THR A 160 -17.45 -6.53 0.39
CA THR A 160 -18.45 -6.58 1.46
C THR A 160 -17.78 -6.86 2.81
N ALA A 161 -18.23 -6.17 3.84
CA ALA A 161 -17.79 -6.34 5.23
C ALA A 161 -18.89 -5.88 6.19
N SER A 162 -18.83 -6.31 7.45
CA SER A 162 -19.76 -5.87 8.50
C SER A 162 -19.72 -4.37 8.77
N SER A 163 -18.57 -3.74 8.53
CA SER A 163 -18.35 -2.32 8.85
C SER A 163 -18.71 -1.34 7.72
N VAL A 164 -19.17 -1.84 6.56
CA VAL A 164 -19.47 -1.02 5.38
C VAL A 164 -20.86 -1.35 4.82
N PRO A 165 -21.55 -0.40 4.16
CA PRO A 165 -22.83 -0.67 3.51
C PRO A 165 -22.71 -1.71 2.39
N ASP A 166 -23.69 -2.60 2.32
CA ASP A 166 -23.89 -3.59 1.25
C ASP A 166 -24.74 -3.04 0.09
N SER A 167 -25.57 -2.02 0.34
CA SER A 167 -26.39 -1.36 -0.69
C SER A 167 -25.70 -0.24 -1.46
N SER A 168 -24.37 -0.08 -1.33
CA SER A 168 -23.62 0.94 -2.08
C SER A 168 -23.60 0.64 -3.59
N ALA A 169 -23.69 1.67 -4.44
CA ALA A 169 -23.63 1.55 -5.89
C ALA A 169 -23.20 2.87 -6.57
N LEU A 170 -22.62 2.78 -7.78
CA LEU A 170 -22.49 3.93 -8.68
C LEU A 170 -23.63 3.90 -9.69
N ILE A 171 -24.44 4.96 -9.72
CA ILE A 171 -25.65 5.01 -10.56
C ILE A 171 -25.49 6.17 -11.54
N TYR A 172 -25.34 5.89 -12.83
CA TYR A 172 -25.23 6.93 -13.85
C TYR A 172 -26.61 7.23 -14.46
N PRO A 173 -26.96 8.51 -14.66
CA PRO A 173 -28.25 8.90 -15.22
C PRO A 173 -28.33 8.50 -16.70
N ASN A 174 -29.43 7.87 -17.10
CA ASN A 174 -29.69 7.45 -18.48
C ASN A 174 -30.95 8.16 -19.00
N SER A 175 -30.87 9.49 -19.10
CA SER A 175 -32.00 10.32 -19.51
C SER A 175 -32.41 10.03 -20.95
N ALA A 176 -33.72 9.96 -21.19
CA ALA A 176 -34.22 9.78 -22.53
C ALA A 176 -34.22 11.11 -23.30
N SER A 177 -33.76 11.07 -24.54
CA SER A 177 -33.85 12.17 -25.49
C SER A 177 -34.58 11.72 -26.75
N ASN A 178 -35.17 12.67 -27.48
CA ASN A 178 -35.72 12.38 -28.79
C ASN A 178 -34.58 12.43 -29.81
N ASP A 179 -34.47 11.40 -30.65
CA ASP A 179 -33.65 11.47 -31.84
C ASP A 179 -34.25 12.49 -32.85
N PRO A 180 -33.54 12.84 -33.94
CA PRO A 180 -34.05 13.76 -34.95
C PRO A 180 -35.35 13.32 -35.65
N LEU A 181 -35.77 12.07 -35.49
CA LEU A 181 -37.00 11.48 -36.03
C LEU A 181 -38.14 11.43 -34.98
N GLY A 182 -37.91 11.97 -33.77
CA GLY A 182 -38.88 11.99 -32.68
C GLY A 182 -38.99 10.68 -31.89
N VAL A 183 -38.07 9.73 -32.11
CA VAL A 183 -38.01 8.47 -31.36
C VAL A 183 -37.30 8.71 -30.03
N ARG A 184 -37.96 8.33 -28.94
CA ARG A 184 -37.38 8.42 -27.60
C ARG A 184 -36.28 7.36 -27.46
N THR A 185 -35.03 7.80 -27.44
CA THR A 185 -33.83 6.97 -27.29
C THR A 185 -33.14 7.28 -25.97
N ARG A 186 -32.36 6.33 -25.46
CA ARG A 186 -31.53 6.52 -24.27
C ARG A 186 -30.08 6.24 -24.62
N PRO A 187 -29.13 7.04 -24.10
CA PRO A 187 -27.75 6.98 -24.55
C PRO A 187 -27.05 5.66 -24.25
N TYR A 188 -27.41 4.98 -23.15
CA TYR A 188 -26.76 3.74 -22.73
C TYR A 188 -27.49 2.47 -23.19
N ASN A 189 -28.59 2.62 -23.95
CA ASN A 189 -29.37 1.50 -24.45
C ASN A 189 -28.88 1.07 -25.85
N PRO A 190 -28.39 -0.17 -26.01
CA PRO A 190 -28.10 -0.70 -27.34
C PRO A 190 -29.40 -0.81 -28.15
N SER A 191 -29.40 -0.26 -29.37
CA SER A 191 -30.55 -0.32 -30.29
C SER A 191 -30.59 -1.59 -31.13
N GLY A 192 -29.51 -2.39 -31.13
CA GLY A 192 -29.36 -3.62 -31.90
C GLY A 192 -28.24 -4.50 -31.34
N SER A 193 -27.18 -4.72 -32.13
CA SER A 193 -25.99 -5.43 -31.66
C SER A 193 -25.32 -4.72 -30.48
N PHE A 194 -24.56 -5.46 -29.67
CA PHE A 194 -23.79 -4.87 -28.59
C PHE A 194 -22.52 -5.66 -28.29
N THR A 195 -21.60 -4.99 -27.60
CA THR A 195 -20.47 -5.63 -26.91
C THR A 195 -20.29 -4.97 -25.55
N ILE A 196 -20.26 -5.75 -24.46
CA ILE A 196 -19.88 -5.30 -23.12
C ILE A 196 -18.45 -5.79 -22.88
N ASP A 197 -17.52 -4.87 -22.61
CA ASP A 197 -16.08 -5.14 -22.53
C ASP A 197 -15.50 -4.52 -21.26
N PHE A 198 -14.75 -5.28 -20.46
CA PHE A 198 -14.17 -4.79 -19.20
C PHE A 198 -13.05 -5.71 -18.70
N TYR A 199 -12.26 -5.21 -17.76
CA TYR A 199 -11.39 -6.04 -16.93
C TYR A 199 -12.02 -6.27 -15.56
N ILE A 200 -11.92 -7.51 -15.06
CA ILE A 200 -12.36 -7.87 -13.71
C ILE A 200 -11.31 -8.75 -13.02
N ASN A 201 -11.14 -8.54 -11.72
CA ASN A 201 -10.43 -9.43 -10.83
C ASN A 201 -11.37 -9.90 -9.71
N PRO A 202 -11.81 -11.18 -9.72
CA PRO A 202 -12.51 -11.81 -8.61
C PRO A 202 -11.59 -11.89 -7.37
N ARG A 203 -11.47 -10.76 -6.66
CA ARG A 203 -10.50 -10.57 -5.57
C ARG A 203 -10.96 -11.27 -4.29
N TYR A 204 -12.22 -11.12 -3.96
CA TYR A 204 -12.79 -11.53 -2.69
C TYR A 204 -13.63 -12.81 -2.82
N THR A 205 -13.90 -13.44 -1.69
CA THR A 205 -14.70 -14.67 -1.57
C THR A 205 -15.66 -14.54 -0.39
N SER A 206 -16.50 -15.55 -0.15
CA SER A 206 -17.34 -15.65 1.04
C SER A 206 -16.56 -15.37 2.34
N ILE A 207 -17.22 -14.68 3.27
CA ILE A 207 -16.64 -14.28 4.57
C ILE A 207 -16.27 -15.54 5.33
N ASP A 208 -17.27 -16.40 5.55
CA ASP A 208 -17.15 -17.64 6.28
C ASP A 208 -16.99 -18.84 5.33
N GLU A 209 -16.35 -19.90 5.82
CA GLU A 209 -16.10 -21.13 5.05
C GLU A 209 -17.39 -21.91 4.75
N ALA A 210 -18.45 -21.68 5.53
CA ALA A 210 -19.75 -22.34 5.35
C ALA A 210 -20.71 -21.58 4.42
N ASP A 211 -20.41 -20.32 4.10
CA ASP A 211 -21.29 -19.47 3.32
C ASP A 211 -21.17 -19.77 1.82
N GLU A 212 -22.32 -19.93 1.18
CA GLU A 212 -22.39 -19.91 -0.27
C GLU A 212 -21.97 -18.54 -0.81
N PHE A 213 -21.29 -18.54 -1.95
CA PHE A 213 -20.91 -17.29 -2.60
C PHE A 213 -22.15 -16.60 -3.15
N HIS A 214 -22.51 -15.47 -2.54
CA HIS A 214 -23.56 -14.60 -3.03
C HIS A 214 -23.17 -13.96 -4.37
N ALA A 215 -24.07 -14.00 -5.36
CA ALA A 215 -23.80 -13.39 -6.66
C ALA A 215 -23.60 -11.87 -6.53
N GLY A 216 -22.66 -11.32 -7.31
CA GLY A 216 -22.32 -9.90 -7.29
C GLY A 216 -22.48 -9.26 -8.67
N THR A 217 -23.22 -8.17 -8.76
CA THR A 217 -23.55 -7.56 -10.06
C THR A 217 -22.53 -6.52 -10.49
N ILE A 218 -22.00 -6.68 -11.70
CA ILE A 218 -20.99 -5.80 -12.29
C ILE A 218 -21.65 -4.58 -12.91
N LEU A 219 -22.67 -4.83 -13.73
CA LEU A 219 -23.37 -3.81 -14.50
C LEU A 219 -24.83 -4.20 -14.66
N HIS A 220 -25.75 -3.30 -14.35
CA HIS A 220 -27.18 -3.52 -14.47
C HIS A 220 -27.86 -2.31 -15.09
N LEU A 221 -28.53 -2.53 -16.23
CA LEU A 221 -29.47 -1.62 -16.85
C LEU A 221 -30.82 -2.33 -16.92
N SER A 222 -31.73 -1.98 -16.01
CA SER A 222 -33.01 -2.67 -15.82
C SER A 222 -33.79 -2.83 -17.12
N SER A 223 -34.44 -3.99 -17.24
CA SER A 223 -35.19 -4.45 -18.42
C SER A 223 -34.40 -4.41 -19.74
N THR A 224 -33.06 -4.42 -19.69
CA THR A 224 -32.17 -4.38 -20.86
C THR A 224 -31.05 -5.40 -20.75
N TYR A 225 -30.15 -5.26 -19.78
CA TYR A 225 -29.10 -6.24 -19.50
C TYR A 225 -28.64 -6.19 -18.03
N CYS A 226 -28.23 -7.34 -17.51
CA CYS A 226 -27.55 -7.47 -16.23
C CYS A 226 -26.37 -8.44 -16.40
N VAL A 227 -25.19 -8.03 -15.94
CA VAL A 227 -23.97 -8.86 -15.94
C VAL A 227 -23.53 -9.04 -14.50
N SER A 228 -23.46 -10.28 -14.05
CA SER A 228 -23.10 -10.63 -12.67
C SER A 228 -21.99 -11.68 -12.62
N LEU A 229 -21.16 -11.59 -11.58
CA LEU A 229 -20.19 -12.59 -11.18
C LEU A 229 -20.89 -13.63 -10.30
N VAL A 230 -20.77 -14.91 -10.66
CA VAL A 230 -21.35 -16.03 -9.91
C VAL A 230 -20.29 -17.10 -9.68
N THR A 231 -20.54 -17.98 -8.71
CA THR A 231 -19.62 -19.06 -8.38
C THR A 231 -19.46 -20.09 -9.51
N GLY A 232 -18.27 -20.65 -9.64
CA GLY A 232 -17.98 -21.82 -10.46
C GLY A 232 -17.88 -23.09 -9.61
N SER A 233 -17.64 -24.24 -10.25
CA SER A 233 -17.53 -25.50 -9.52
C SER A 233 -16.20 -25.68 -8.76
N ASN A 234 -15.17 -24.87 -9.05
CA ASN A 234 -13.83 -25.04 -8.49
C ASN A 234 -13.72 -24.30 -7.15
N VAL A 235 -13.33 -25.03 -6.10
CA VAL A 235 -13.20 -24.52 -4.73
C VAL A 235 -11.81 -24.83 -4.16
N HIS A 236 -11.38 -24.05 -3.18
CA HIS A 236 -10.20 -24.33 -2.37
C HIS A 236 -10.43 -25.51 -1.43
N VAL A 237 -9.35 -25.97 -0.79
CA VAL A 237 -9.42 -26.98 0.28
C VAL A 237 -10.30 -26.53 1.45
N SER A 238 -10.42 -25.21 1.67
CA SER A 238 -11.30 -24.59 2.67
C SER A 238 -12.77 -24.46 2.22
N GLY A 239 -13.15 -25.00 1.06
CA GLY A 239 -14.52 -24.91 0.53
C GLY A 239 -14.87 -23.58 -0.16
N LYS A 240 -14.01 -22.56 -0.05
CA LYS A 240 -14.22 -21.24 -0.67
C LYS A 240 -14.06 -21.30 -2.21
N PRO A 241 -14.90 -20.58 -3.00
CA PRO A 241 -14.74 -20.52 -4.44
C PRO A 241 -13.35 -20.08 -4.89
N ARG A 242 -12.82 -20.81 -5.86
CA ARG A 242 -11.56 -20.50 -6.57
C ARG A 242 -11.81 -20.17 -8.04
N GLY A 243 -12.82 -20.78 -8.64
CA GLY A 243 -13.28 -20.49 -9.99
C GLY A 243 -14.62 -19.78 -10.00
N PHE A 244 -14.83 -18.92 -10.98
CA PHE A 244 -16.03 -18.11 -11.14
C PHE A 244 -16.53 -18.15 -12.59
N ARG A 245 -17.79 -17.72 -12.76
CA ARG A 245 -18.48 -17.62 -14.05
C ARG A 245 -19.12 -16.24 -14.18
N LEU A 246 -19.48 -15.90 -15.41
CA LEU A 246 -20.30 -14.73 -15.71
C LEU A 246 -21.72 -15.18 -16.01
N LEU A 247 -22.66 -14.45 -15.43
CA LEU A 247 -24.09 -14.54 -15.69
C LEU A 247 -24.50 -13.31 -16.49
N LEU A 248 -25.04 -13.53 -17.69
CA LEU A 248 -25.66 -12.51 -18.53
C LEU A 248 -27.17 -12.75 -18.54
N GLN A 249 -27.92 -11.74 -18.13
CA GLN A 249 -29.37 -11.72 -18.23
C GLN A 249 -29.78 -10.58 -19.17
N LEU A 250 -30.69 -10.84 -20.09
CA LEU A 250 -31.12 -9.86 -21.10
C LEU A 250 -32.62 -9.60 -21.03
N SER A 251 -33.03 -8.40 -21.45
CA SER A 251 -34.44 -7.99 -21.53
C SER A 251 -35.20 -8.25 -20.23
N HIS A 252 -36.33 -8.97 -20.24
CA HIS A 252 -37.14 -9.24 -19.05
C HIS A 252 -36.42 -10.13 -18.03
N SER A 253 -35.47 -10.97 -18.45
CA SER A 253 -34.67 -11.77 -17.52
C SER A 253 -33.66 -10.91 -16.74
N ALA A 254 -33.33 -9.70 -17.22
CA ALA A 254 -32.41 -8.79 -16.53
C ALA A 254 -32.95 -8.29 -15.18
N ASP A 255 -34.27 -8.38 -14.97
CA ASP A 255 -34.94 -7.95 -13.73
C ASP A 255 -35.05 -9.09 -12.69
N ALA A 256 -34.57 -10.30 -13.00
CA ALA A 256 -34.49 -11.40 -12.04
C ALA A 256 -33.22 -11.29 -11.17
N ALA A 257 -33.33 -11.55 -9.87
CA ALA A 257 -32.20 -11.53 -8.96
C ALA A 257 -31.11 -12.56 -9.37
N PRO A 258 -29.84 -12.15 -9.51
CA PRO A 258 -28.76 -13.05 -9.93
C PRO A 258 -28.60 -14.32 -9.08
N SER A 259 -28.78 -14.22 -7.75
CA SER A 259 -28.67 -15.36 -6.83
C SER A 259 -29.83 -16.37 -6.97
N ASP A 260 -30.97 -15.99 -7.55
CA ASP A 260 -32.11 -16.88 -7.76
C ASP A 260 -31.95 -17.76 -9.02
N ILE A 261 -30.94 -17.47 -9.85
CA ILE A 261 -30.72 -18.20 -11.10
C ILE A 261 -30.02 -19.53 -10.85
N ASN A 262 -30.65 -20.63 -11.28
CA ASN A 262 -30.02 -21.94 -11.28
C ASN A 262 -28.83 -22.01 -12.28
N LEU A 263 -27.63 -22.16 -11.72
CA LEU A 263 -26.36 -22.17 -12.46
C LEU A 263 -26.07 -23.48 -13.22
N ALA A 264 -26.81 -24.57 -12.92
CA ALA A 264 -26.65 -25.87 -13.57
C ALA A 264 -27.38 -25.97 -14.93
N THR A 265 -28.35 -25.09 -15.18
CA THR A 265 -29.13 -25.12 -16.42
C THR A 265 -28.32 -24.60 -17.61
N ALA A 266 -28.32 -25.35 -18.71
CA ALA A 266 -27.58 -25.00 -19.91
C ALA A 266 -28.19 -23.77 -20.64
N ASN A 267 -27.34 -23.01 -21.33
CA ASN A 267 -27.78 -21.88 -22.16
C ASN A 267 -28.81 -22.34 -23.20
N ASN A 268 -29.79 -21.49 -23.49
CA ASN A 268 -30.87 -21.76 -24.45
C ASN A 268 -31.82 -22.93 -24.10
N THR A 269 -31.83 -23.39 -22.84
CA THR A 269 -32.77 -24.43 -22.37
C THR A 269 -33.74 -23.95 -21.30
N ARG A 270 -33.52 -22.77 -20.73
CA ARG A 270 -34.42 -22.13 -19.76
C ARG A 270 -35.73 -21.70 -20.44
N THR A 271 -36.81 -21.67 -19.68
CA THR A 271 -38.14 -21.20 -20.12
C THR A 271 -38.46 -19.85 -19.49
N PHE A 272 -39.40 -19.12 -20.10
CA PHE A 272 -39.90 -17.86 -19.56
C PHE A 272 -40.30 -18.01 -18.07
N PRO A 273 -39.91 -17.07 -17.19
CA PRO A 273 -39.30 -15.76 -17.49
C PRO A 273 -37.76 -15.73 -17.61
N ASP A 274 -37.04 -16.83 -17.39
CA ASP A 274 -35.55 -16.86 -17.37
C ASP A 274 -34.92 -17.35 -18.68
N ASP A 275 -35.68 -17.34 -19.78
CA ASP A 275 -35.28 -17.85 -21.09
C ASP A 275 -34.12 -17.06 -21.74
N LEU A 276 -33.90 -15.81 -21.31
CA LEU A 276 -32.81 -14.94 -21.78
C LEU A 276 -31.67 -14.81 -20.76
N THR A 277 -31.44 -15.88 -20.02
CA THR A 277 -30.37 -16.00 -19.03
C THR A 277 -29.29 -16.98 -19.49
N PHE A 278 -28.04 -16.50 -19.56
CA PHE A 278 -26.90 -17.19 -20.15
C PHE A 278 -25.68 -17.16 -19.23
N LEU A 279 -24.91 -18.24 -19.24
CA LEU A 279 -23.70 -18.40 -18.46
C LEU A 279 -22.49 -18.56 -19.36
N SER A 280 -21.35 -18.04 -18.90
CA SER A 280 -20.06 -18.48 -19.41
C SER A 280 -19.78 -19.94 -19.04
N SER A 281 -18.74 -20.51 -19.65
CA SER A 281 -18.16 -21.79 -19.27
C SER A 281 -17.86 -21.83 -17.78
N ASP A 282 -18.02 -23.00 -17.18
CA ASP A 282 -17.70 -23.18 -15.78
C ASP A 282 -16.22 -22.88 -15.49
N ASN A 283 -15.96 -22.23 -14.35
CA ASN A 283 -14.63 -21.76 -13.93
C ASN A 283 -13.86 -20.95 -14.98
N ALA A 284 -14.56 -20.12 -15.75
CA ALA A 284 -13.94 -19.30 -16.79
C ALA A 284 -13.06 -18.17 -16.23
N LEU A 285 -13.27 -17.77 -14.98
CA LEU A 285 -12.45 -16.80 -14.26
C LEU A 285 -11.85 -17.46 -13.02
N LEU A 286 -10.67 -17.01 -12.60
CA LEU A 286 -9.96 -17.48 -11.43
C LEU A 286 -9.89 -16.38 -10.37
N GLN A 287 -9.94 -16.79 -9.11
CA GLN A 287 -9.73 -15.87 -8.00
C GLN A 287 -8.37 -15.17 -8.11
N ASN A 288 -8.36 -13.88 -7.79
CA ASN A 288 -7.18 -13.04 -7.77
C ASN A 288 -6.42 -12.91 -9.10
N HIS A 289 -7.10 -13.10 -10.23
CA HIS A 289 -6.52 -12.91 -11.57
C HIS A 289 -7.28 -11.82 -12.31
N TRP A 290 -6.56 -10.91 -12.96
CA TRP A 290 -7.16 -10.00 -13.93
C TRP A 290 -7.56 -10.76 -15.18
N HIS A 291 -8.85 -10.69 -15.53
CA HIS A 291 -9.42 -11.28 -16.74
C HIS A 291 -9.99 -10.19 -17.64
N HIS A 292 -9.64 -10.23 -18.93
CA HIS A 292 -10.34 -9.42 -19.93
C HIS A 292 -11.61 -10.16 -20.34
N VAL A 293 -12.74 -9.47 -20.26
CA VAL A 293 -14.06 -10.02 -20.56
C VAL A 293 -14.67 -9.22 -21.70
N SER A 294 -15.19 -9.94 -22.70
CA SER A 294 -16.01 -9.37 -23.76
C SER A 294 -17.23 -10.24 -24.04
N ILE A 295 -18.41 -9.67 -23.86
CA ILE A 295 -19.71 -10.31 -24.12
C ILE A 295 -20.33 -9.62 -25.32
N ARG A 296 -20.50 -10.34 -26.43
CA ARG A 296 -20.95 -9.75 -27.70
C ARG A 296 -22.11 -10.50 -28.33
N TRP A 297 -22.96 -9.76 -29.04
CA TRP A 297 -24.07 -10.30 -29.81
C TRP A 297 -24.40 -9.41 -31.02
N GLY A 298 -24.60 -10.04 -32.18
CA GLY A 298 -24.66 -9.35 -33.48
C GLY A 298 -26.04 -9.30 -34.16
N THR A 299 -27.13 -9.62 -33.45
CA THR A 299 -28.48 -9.78 -34.02
C THR A 299 -28.55 -10.86 -35.12
N THR A 300 -29.67 -10.96 -35.85
CA THR A 300 -29.80 -11.87 -36.99
C THR A 300 -28.92 -11.47 -38.18
N THR A 301 -28.48 -10.20 -38.26
CA THR A 301 -27.67 -9.68 -39.38
C THR A 301 -26.19 -10.02 -39.25
N THR A 302 -25.67 -10.08 -38.02
CA THR A 302 -24.27 -10.41 -37.73
C THR A 302 -24.22 -11.62 -36.81
N ASN A 303 -23.54 -12.70 -37.23
CA ASN A 303 -23.44 -13.95 -36.47
C ASN A 303 -24.78 -14.66 -36.19
N SER A 304 -25.80 -14.43 -37.02
CA SER A 304 -27.07 -15.18 -37.08
C SER A 304 -27.75 -15.39 -35.72
N GLY A 305 -27.83 -14.35 -34.88
CA GLY A 305 -28.47 -14.38 -33.56
C GLY A 305 -27.60 -14.98 -32.45
N THR A 306 -26.42 -15.50 -32.76
CA THR A 306 -25.51 -16.11 -31.79
C THR A 306 -24.63 -15.04 -31.11
N GLY A 307 -24.59 -15.08 -29.79
CA GLY A 307 -23.66 -14.33 -28.95
C GLY A 307 -22.62 -15.24 -28.29
N SER A 308 -21.57 -14.63 -27.75
CA SER A 308 -20.46 -15.33 -27.12
C SER A 308 -19.88 -14.57 -25.94
N PHE A 309 -19.48 -15.32 -24.91
CA PHE A 309 -18.54 -14.85 -23.91
C PHE A 309 -17.13 -15.10 -24.43
N VAL A 310 -16.29 -14.08 -24.45
CA VAL A 310 -14.86 -14.17 -24.77
C VAL A 310 -14.09 -13.69 -23.56
N ILE A 311 -13.27 -14.57 -22.97
CA ILE A 311 -12.51 -14.30 -21.76
C ILE A 311 -11.05 -14.60 -22.07
N ASP A 312 -10.18 -13.62 -21.83
CA ASP A 312 -8.74 -13.65 -22.16
C ASP A 312 -8.48 -14.06 -23.62
N GLY A 313 -9.29 -13.51 -24.54
CA GLY A 313 -9.22 -13.80 -25.97
C GLY A 313 -9.78 -15.16 -26.40
N VAL A 314 -10.30 -15.98 -25.47
CA VAL A 314 -10.83 -17.32 -25.75
C VAL A 314 -12.35 -17.35 -25.58
N ALA A 315 -13.07 -17.97 -26.52
CA ALA A 315 -14.52 -18.16 -26.38
C ALA A 315 -14.83 -19.14 -25.23
N LYS A 316 -15.56 -18.65 -24.21
CA LYS A 316 -15.91 -19.36 -22.97
C LYS A 316 -17.41 -19.36 -22.76
N GLY A 317 -18.17 -19.82 -23.75
CA GLY A 317 -19.62 -19.89 -23.70
C GLY A 317 -20.26 -19.23 -24.92
N ARG A 318 -21.36 -19.83 -25.39
CA ARG A 318 -22.18 -19.32 -26.49
C ARG A 318 -23.63 -19.28 -26.05
N PHE A 319 -24.38 -18.39 -26.66
CA PHE A 319 -25.81 -18.27 -26.47
C PHE A 319 -26.46 -17.82 -27.77
N ASN A 320 -27.75 -18.04 -27.91
CA ASN A 320 -28.56 -17.55 -29.02
C ASN A 320 -29.67 -16.65 -28.47
N VAL A 321 -29.87 -15.48 -29.07
CA VAL A 321 -31.00 -14.60 -28.75
C VAL A 321 -31.88 -14.53 -30.01
N PRO A 322 -33.06 -15.17 -30.03
CA PRO A 322 -33.95 -15.18 -31.18
C PRO A 322 -34.77 -13.88 -31.28
N SER A 323 -34.14 -12.73 -31.08
CA SER A 323 -34.76 -11.40 -31.12
C SER A 323 -33.97 -10.46 -32.02
N ALA A 324 -34.64 -9.43 -32.56
CA ALA A 324 -33.98 -8.35 -33.29
C ALA A 324 -33.37 -7.28 -32.34
N SER A 325 -33.81 -7.24 -31.08
CA SER A 325 -33.34 -6.29 -30.06
C SER A 325 -33.39 -6.89 -28.67
N ILE A 326 -32.52 -6.39 -27.78
CA ILE A 326 -32.49 -6.72 -26.35
C ILE A 326 -33.05 -5.60 -25.46
N SER A 327 -33.33 -4.42 -26.04
CA SER A 327 -33.88 -3.27 -25.31
C SER A 327 -35.39 -3.25 -25.37
N SER A 328 -36.04 -2.98 -24.24
CA SER A 328 -37.45 -2.59 -24.20
C SER A 328 -37.60 -1.12 -24.62
N THR A 329 -38.75 -0.73 -25.16
CA THR A 329 -39.09 0.66 -25.52
C THR A 329 -39.29 1.58 -24.30
N ALA A 330 -39.48 1.02 -23.10
CA ALA A 330 -39.61 1.79 -21.86
C ALA A 330 -38.25 2.35 -21.39
N GLY A 331 -37.19 1.53 -21.46
CA GLY A 331 -35.80 1.84 -21.07
C GLY A 331 -35.62 2.19 -19.59
N SER A 332 -34.47 1.85 -19.00
CA SER A 332 -34.12 2.25 -17.63
C SER A 332 -33.56 3.68 -17.58
N ASP A 333 -33.91 4.45 -16.55
CA ASP A 333 -33.43 5.83 -16.34
C ASP A 333 -32.07 5.89 -15.63
N GLY A 334 -31.46 4.74 -15.30
CA GLY A 334 -30.11 4.68 -14.76
C GLY A 334 -29.40 3.36 -15.07
N ILE A 335 -28.08 3.44 -15.25
CA ILE A 335 -27.19 2.27 -15.29
C ILE A 335 -26.46 2.17 -13.96
N VAL A 336 -26.50 0.99 -13.35
CA VAL A 336 -25.95 0.70 -12.03
C VAL A 336 -24.67 -0.11 -12.19
N VAL A 337 -23.60 0.34 -11.55
CA VAL A 337 -22.31 -0.35 -11.51
C VAL A 337 -22.05 -0.85 -10.10
N GLY A 338 -21.68 -2.13 -9.98
CA GLY A 338 -21.25 -2.75 -8.72
C GLY A 338 -22.38 -3.24 -7.80
N ASN A 339 -23.64 -3.15 -8.22
CA ASN A 339 -24.78 -3.71 -7.49
C ASN A 339 -25.99 -3.96 -8.39
N PHE A 340 -26.97 -4.71 -7.90
CA PHE A 340 -28.25 -4.98 -8.58
C PHE A 340 -29.35 -4.09 -8.01
N PHE A 341 -29.93 -3.22 -8.83
CA PHE A 341 -31.16 -2.51 -8.47
C PHE A 341 -32.37 -3.46 -8.52
N ASP A 342 -32.94 -3.70 -7.35
CA ASP A 342 -34.22 -4.40 -7.17
C ASP A 342 -35.29 -3.37 -6.84
N GLY A 343 -36.11 -3.02 -7.82
CA GLY A 343 -37.19 -2.06 -7.62
C GLY A 343 -37.94 -1.73 -8.90
N PRO A 344 -39.03 -0.93 -8.79
CA PRO A 344 -39.78 -0.50 -9.95
C PRO A 344 -38.93 0.38 -10.87
N ALA A 345 -39.13 0.27 -12.20
CA ALA A 345 -38.39 1.06 -13.19
C ALA A 345 -38.46 2.58 -12.97
N ALA A 346 -39.58 3.08 -12.43
CA ALA A 346 -39.75 4.49 -12.07
C ALA A 346 -38.91 4.94 -10.86
N GLY A 347 -38.39 4.00 -10.06
CA GLY A 347 -37.57 4.29 -8.88
C GLY A 347 -36.21 4.87 -9.22
N LEU A 348 -35.58 4.42 -10.31
CA LEU A 348 -34.24 4.90 -10.70
C LEU A 348 -34.22 6.41 -11.01
N SER A 349 -35.21 6.94 -11.73
CA SER A 349 -35.27 8.40 -11.96
C SER A 349 -35.57 9.20 -10.70
N GLN A 350 -36.25 8.61 -9.71
CA GLN A 350 -36.50 9.25 -8.41
C GLN A 350 -35.24 9.32 -7.53
N LEU A 351 -34.24 8.47 -7.76
CA LEU A 351 -32.91 8.61 -7.14
C LEU A 351 -32.15 9.84 -7.66
N PHE A 352 -32.60 10.45 -8.75
CA PHE A 352 -32.05 11.70 -9.31
C PHE A 352 -33.04 12.85 -9.08
N ASN A 353 -33.48 12.99 -7.83
CA ASN A 353 -34.38 14.05 -7.38
C ASN A 353 -33.64 15.40 -7.19
N SER A 354 -34.40 16.47 -6.97
CA SER A 354 -33.85 17.84 -6.80
C SER A 354 -32.90 17.98 -5.61
N THR A 355 -33.12 17.24 -4.52
CA THR A 355 -32.24 17.25 -3.35
C THR A 355 -30.92 16.56 -3.65
N ALA A 356 -30.95 15.36 -4.25
CA ALA A 356 -29.73 14.67 -4.68
C ALA A 356 -28.93 15.51 -5.69
N ALA A 357 -29.60 16.17 -6.63
CA ALA A 357 -28.94 17.05 -7.60
C ALA A 357 -28.16 18.20 -6.92
N THR A 358 -28.72 18.78 -5.85
CA THR A 358 -28.10 19.90 -5.13
C THR A 358 -27.01 19.42 -4.15
N VAL A 359 -27.28 18.35 -3.40
CA VAL A 359 -26.41 17.88 -2.29
C VAL A 359 -25.28 17.00 -2.80
N GLU A 360 -25.53 16.14 -3.79
CA GLU A 360 -24.58 15.16 -4.32
C GLU A 360 -23.99 15.57 -5.67
N GLY A 361 -24.53 16.62 -6.33
CA GLY A 361 -24.02 17.13 -7.60
C GLY A 361 -24.33 16.22 -8.79
N VAL A 362 -25.54 15.68 -8.88
CA VAL A 362 -25.96 14.76 -9.96
C VAL A 362 -26.97 15.40 -10.92
N THR A 363 -27.13 14.83 -12.12
CA THR A 363 -28.16 15.28 -13.07
C THR A 363 -29.53 15.04 -12.44
N GLN A 364 -30.39 16.05 -12.45
CA GLN A 364 -31.77 15.89 -12.00
C GLN A 364 -32.63 15.23 -13.10
N LEU A 365 -33.24 14.09 -12.80
CA LEU A 365 -34.20 13.41 -13.69
C LEU A 365 -35.65 13.50 -13.18
N SER A 366 -35.84 13.77 -11.89
CA SER A 366 -37.15 13.89 -11.25
C SER A 366 -37.30 15.22 -10.50
N ALA A 367 -38.50 15.81 -10.56
CA ALA A 367 -38.83 17.04 -9.84
C ALA A 367 -39.08 16.82 -8.34
N GLY A 368 -39.18 15.57 -7.87
CA GLY A 368 -39.33 15.25 -6.45
C GLY A 368 -38.13 15.70 -5.61
N THR A 369 -38.23 15.52 -4.29
CA THR A 369 -37.18 15.88 -3.30
C THR A 369 -36.70 14.71 -2.46
N THR A 370 -37.27 13.51 -2.65
CA THR A 370 -36.97 12.33 -1.85
C THR A 370 -36.71 11.13 -2.75
N ASP A 371 -35.89 10.23 -2.25
CA ASP A 371 -35.66 8.92 -2.86
C ASP A 371 -36.94 8.05 -2.78
N PRO A 372 -37.12 7.07 -3.69
CA PRO A 372 -38.24 6.13 -3.64
C PRO A 372 -38.25 5.34 -2.32
N THR A 373 -39.43 4.85 -1.91
CA THR A 373 -39.54 4.04 -0.68
C THR A 373 -39.47 2.53 -0.92
N LEU A 374 -39.63 2.06 -2.15
CA LEU A 374 -39.66 0.65 -2.52
C LEU A 374 -38.56 0.33 -3.53
N PHE A 375 -37.35 0.07 -3.03
CA PHE A 375 -36.23 -0.44 -3.81
C PHE A 375 -35.15 -1.03 -2.88
N GLY A 376 -34.21 -1.76 -3.45
CA GLY A 376 -33.01 -2.25 -2.78
C GLY A 376 -31.83 -2.39 -3.73
N PHE A 377 -30.64 -2.43 -3.15
CA PHE A 377 -29.42 -2.84 -3.84
C PHE A 377 -28.92 -4.12 -3.16
N THR A 378 -29.18 -5.26 -3.79
CA THR A 378 -29.19 -6.57 -3.09
C THR A 378 -28.06 -7.51 -3.48
N HIS A 379 -27.27 -7.18 -4.51
CA HIS A 379 -26.20 -8.04 -5.03
C HIS A 379 -24.89 -7.25 -5.18
N PRO A 380 -24.30 -6.78 -4.06
CA PRO A 380 -23.03 -6.05 -4.10
C PRO A 380 -21.94 -6.89 -4.76
N LEU A 381 -21.22 -6.27 -5.68
CA LEU A 381 -20.06 -6.91 -6.27
C LEU A 381 -18.95 -7.10 -5.23
N ASN A 382 -18.22 -8.20 -5.35
CA ASN A 382 -17.08 -8.53 -4.50
C ASN A 382 -15.85 -8.81 -5.38
N ALA A 383 -15.44 -7.77 -6.14
CA ALA A 383 -14.39 -7.84 -7.13
C ALA A 383 -13.83 -6.44 -7.43
N GLU A 384 -12.67 -6.40 -8.08
CA GLU A 384 -12.11 -5.18 -8.66
C GLU A 384 -12.42 -5.13 -10.15
N VAL A 385 -12.77 -3.94 -10.67
CA VAL A 385 -13.15 -3.74 -12.08
C VAL A 385 -12.50 -2.47 -12.61
N HIS A 386 -12.02 -2.48 -13.85
CA HIS A 386 -11.62 -1.27 -14.56
C HIS A 386 -11.92 -1.37 -16.06
N ASP A 387 -11.81 -0.24 -16.76
CA ASP A 387 -11.97 -0.13 -18.21
C ASP A 387 -13.34 -0.65 -18.68
N LEU A 388 -14.42 -0.26 -17.99
CA LEU A 388 -15.78 -0.75 -18.25
C LEU A 388 -16.39 -0.03 -19.45
N LYS A 389 -16.74 -0.79 -20.48
CA LYS A 389 -17.20 -0.30 -21.79
C LYS A 389 -18.49 -1.00 -22.23
N VAL A 390 -19.39 -0.24 -22.84
CA VAL A 390 -20.54 -0.77 -23.59
C VAL A 390 -20.51 -0.18 -24.99
N PHE A 391 -20.41 -1.04 -25.99
CA PHE A 391 -20.46 -0.68 -27.41
C PHE A 391 -21.87 -0.92 -27.97
N GLY A 392 -22.30 -0.04 -28.88
CA GLY A 392 -23.53 -0.21 -29.66
C GLY A 392 -23.37 -1.14 -30.87
N THR A 393 -22.24 -1.83 -30.97
CA THR A 393 -21.84 -2.62 -32.13
C THR A 393 -21.28 -3.99 -31.73
N TYR A 394 -21.32 -4.94 -32.66
CA TYR A 394 -20.62 -6.21 -32.52
C TYR A 394 -19.13 -6.03 -32.81
N ARG A 395 -18.26 -6.36 -31.85
CA ARG A 395 -16.81 -6.27 -32.01
C ARG A 395 -16.21 -7.61 -32.47
N SER A 396 -15.30 -7.56 -33.42
CA SER A 396 -14.53 -8.71 -33.92
C SER A 396 -13.48 -9.20 -32.91
N THR A 397 -12.93 -10.39 -33.12
CA THR A 397 -11.89 -10.95 -32.23
C THR A 397 -10.60 -10.12 -32.23
N SER A 398 -10.23 -9.53 -33.36
CA SER A 398 -9.08 -8.62 -33.45
C SER A 398 -9.31 -7.32 -32.67
N GLU A 399 -10.52 -6.76 -32.74
CA GLU A 399 -10.86 -5.55 -32.03
C GLU A 399 -10.88 -5.74 -30.52
N MET A 400 -11.41 -6.87 -30.04
CA MET A 400 -11.39 -7.22 -28.62
C MET A 400 -9.96 -7.47 -28.11
N LEU A 401 -9.09 -8.09 -28.92
CA LEU A 401 -7.68 -8.26 -28.57
C LEU A 401 -6.97 -6.90 -28.43
N THR A 402 -7.23 -5.94 -29.31
CA THR A 402 -6.69 -4.59 -29.16
C THR A 402 -7.25 -3.92 -27.90
N SER A 403 -8.56 -4.04 -27.66
CA SER A 403 -9.26 -3.52 -26.47
C SER A 403 -8.72 -4.11 -25.16
N SER A 404 -8.19 -5.34 -25.18
CA SER A 404 -7.61 -5.97 -24.00
C SER A 404 -6.21 -5.43 -23.68
N MET A 405 -5.49 -4.85 -24.63
CA MET A 405 -4.12 -4.36 -24.41
C MET A 405 -4.05 -2.87 -24.07
N ARG A 406 -4.96 -2.07 -24.64
CA ARG A 406 -4.95 -0.60 -24.48
C ARG A 406 -6.36 -0.04 -24.41
N GLY A 407 -6.55 1.01 -23.60
CA GLY A 407 -7.80 1.76 -23.55
C GLY A 407 -8.12 2.45 -24.88
N PRO A 408 -9.41 2.77 -25.14
CA PRO A 408 -9.83 3.42 -26.38
C PRO A 408 -9.27 4.83 -26.51
N ASP A 409 -8.78 5.17 -27.70
CA ASP A 409 -8.44 6.55 -28.11
C ASP A 409 -9.61 7.23 -28.85
N ASP A 410 -10.54 6.43 -29.39
CA ASP A 410 -11.76 6.87 -30.07
C ASP A 410 -12.99 6.37 -29.29
N LEU A 411 -13.93 7.27 -29.05
CA LEU A 411 -15.13 7.07 -28.26
C LEU A 411 -16.41 6.98 -29.11
N SER A 412 -16.30 7.10 -30.43
CA SER A 412 -17.45 7.21 -31.35
C SER A 412 -18.41 6.00 -31.31
N ASP A 413 -17.88 4.78 -31.15
CA ASP A 413 -18.65 3.52 -31.13
C ASP A 413 -19.14 3.11 -29.73
N LEU A 414 -18.78 3.87 -28.70
CA LEU A 414 -19.09 3.57 -27.30
C LEU A 414 -20.39 4.27 -26.87
N LEU A 415 -21.22 3.52 -26.14
CA LEU A 415 -22.40 4.04 -25.45
C LEU A 415 -22.07 4.47 -24.03
N PHE A 416 -21.19 3.74 -23.35
CA PHE A 416 -20.80 3.97 -21.96
C PHE A 416 -19.32 3.61 -21.75
N TYR A 417 -18.57 4.44 -21.04
CA TYR A 417 -17.17 4.17 -20.74
C TYR A 417 -16.70 4.77 -19.39
N VAL A 418 -16.18 3.91 -18.51
CA VAL A 418 -15.68 4.25 -17.17
C VAL A 418 -14.29 3.61 -16.94
N PRO A 419 -13.19 4.40 -17.06
CA PRO A 419 -11.79 3.94 -16.91
C PRO A 419 -11.11 4.18 -15.54
N PRO A 420 -11.88 4.51 -14.49
CA PRO A 420 -11.36 5.09 -13.24
C PRO A 420 -10.26 6.16 -13.26
N PHE A 421 -10.26 7.07 -14.24
CA PHE A 421 -9.29 8.16 -14.23
C PHE A 421 -9.65 9.25 -13.22
N PHE A 422 -8.63 9.78 -12.55
CA PHE A 422 -8.71 11.11 -11.97
C PHE A 422 -8.90 12.15 -13.07
N VAL A 423 -9.90 13.00 -12.89
CA VAL A 423 -10.11 14.25 -13.61
C VAL A 423 -10.18 15.41 -12.62
N ARG A 424 -9.59 16.55 -12.99
CA ARG A 424 -9.59 17.78 -12.18
C ARG A 424 -10.94 18.53 -12.28
N GLU A 425 -12.03 17.79 -12.21
CA GLU A 425 -13.40 18.27 -12.38
C GLU A 425 -14.36 17.43 -11.55
N SER A 426 -15.36 18.07 -10.97
CA SER A 426 -16.53 17.45 -10.36
C SER A 426 -17.69 18.43 -10.45
N ARG A 427 -18.91 17.96 -10.20
CA ARG A 427 -20.09 18.85 -10.18
C ARG A 427 -20.24 19.59 -8.85
N PRO A 428 -20.84 20.80 -8.87
CA PRO A 428 -21.16 21.54 -7.65
C PRO A 428 -22.05 20.70 -6.72
N ARG A 429 -21.62 20.54 -5.47
CA ARG A 429 -22.30 19.73 -4.46
C ARG A 429 -22.01 20.23 -3.06
N THR A 430 -22.64 19.64 -2.06
CA THR A 430 -22.29 19.84 -0.65
C THR A 430 -21.08 18.99 -0.30
N ILE A 431 -19.97 19.64 0.06
CA ILE A 431 -18.67 19.02 0.36
C ILE A 431 -18.39 19.18 1.86
N PRO A 432 -18.06 18.11 2.61
CA PRO A 432 -17.65 18.23 4.00
C PRO A 432 -16.29 18.92 4.10
N VAL A 433 -16.14 19.86 5.04
CA VAL A 433 -14.85 20.54 5.32
C VAL A 433 -14.32 20.20 6.71
N SER A 434 -15.20 19.77 7.61
CA SER A 434 -14.88 19.15 8.90
C SER A 434 -15.92 18.08 9.22
N PRO A 435 -15.78 17.29 10.29
CA PRO A 435 -16.82 16.33 10.70
C PRO A 435 -18.19 16.98 10.96
N PHE A 436 -18.25 18.29 11.19
CA PHE A 436 -19.46 19.00 11.61
C PHE A 436 -19.98 20.01 10.58
N TYR A 437 -19.17 20.38 9.58
CA TYR A 437 -19.53 21.39 8.59
C TYR A 437 -19.31 20.97 7.14
N THR A 438 -20.11 21.59 6.28
CA THR A 438 -20.03 21.45 4.83
C THR A 438 -19.97 22.81 4.15
N ARG A 439 -19.49 22.83 2.91
CA ARG A 439 -19.54 23.98 2.00
C ARG A 439 -20.02 23.52 0.63
N THR A 440 -20.75 24.37 -0.08
CA THR A 440 -21.13 24.10 -1.48
C THR A 440 -20.02 24.49 -2.43
N GLY A 441 -19.63 23.60 -3.34
CA GLY A 441 -18.58 23.85 -4.33
C GLY A 441 -18.24 22.63 -5.17
N GLU A 442 -17.10 22.69 -5.84
CA GLU A 442 -16.51 21.60 -6.64
C GLU A 442 -15.20 21.13 -6.00
N THR A 443 -14.75 19.94 -6.36
CA THR A 443 -13.46 19.37 -5.99
C THR A 443 -12.54 19.24 -7.19
N TYR A 444 -11.27 19.58 -7.00
CA TYR A 444 -10.24 19.63 -8.05
C TYR A 444 -9.01 18.77 -7.73
N ASP A 445 -8.98 18.14 -6.57
CA ASP A 445 -7.83 17.40 -6.05
C ASP A 445 -8.20 15.93 -5.80
N PRO A 446 -7.23 15.00 -5.75
CA PRO A 446 -7.45 13.57 -5.49
C PRO A 446 -8.22 13.26 -4.20
N PHE A 447 -8.10 14.13 -3.21
CA PHE A 447 -8.72 14.03 -1.90
C PHE A 447 -9.13 15.41 -1.42
N ASN A 448 -9.95 15.46 -0.38
CA ASN A 448 -10.48 16.69 0.18
C ASN A 448 -9.38 17.48 0.90
N VAL A 449 -8.87 18.52 0.24
CA VAL A 449 -7.77 19.35 0.74
C VAL A 449 -8.17 20.14 1.99
N ASP A 450 -9.41 20.64 2.06
CA ASP A 450 -9.88 21.36 3.24
C ASP A 450 -9.89 20.46 4.47
N TYR A 451 -10.39 19.23 4.30
CA TYR A 451 -10.44 18.26 5.37
C TYR A 451 -9.04 17.80 5.80
N SER A 452 -8.13 17.64 4.84
CA SER A 452 -6.76 17.17 5.08
C SER A 452 -5.84 18.24 5.67
N LEU A 453 -5.88 19.47 5.15
CA LEU A 453 -4.99 20.57 5.54
C LEU A 453 -5.66 21.55 6.54
N GLY A 454 -6.96 21.38 6.80
CA GLY A 454 -7.69 22.06 7.88
C GLY A 454 -7.64 21.24 9.17
N VAL A 455 -8.26 20.05 9.15
CA VAL A 455 -8.52 19.24 10.36
C VAL A 455 -7.77 17.91 10.44
N GLY A 456 -6.99 17.55 9.41
CA GLY A 456 -6.14 16.35 9.42
C GLY A 456 -6.87 15.04 9.10
N GLY A 457 -8.04 15.10 8.45
CA GLY A 457 -8.79 13.90 8.06
C GLY A 457 -8.48 13.41 6.64
N HIS A 458 -8.69 12.12 6.40
CA HIS A 458 -8.48 11.43 5.13
C HIS A 458 -9.81 11.16 4.43
N LEU A 459 -10.10 11.92 3.36
CA LEU A 459 -11.32 11.73 2.56
C LEU A 459 -11.03 11.84 1.07
N VAL A 460 -11.20 10.74 0.35
CA VAL A 460 -11.02 10.70 -1.11
C VAL A 460 -12.15 11.45 -1.81
N ASN A 461 -11.80 12.22 -2.86
CA ASN A 461 -12.79 12.87 -3.73
C ASN A 461 -13.21 11.88 -4.83
N LEU A 462 -14.01 10.88 -4.45
CA LEU A 462 -14.43 9.79 -5.35
C LEU A 462 -15.14 10.29 -6.62
N GLU A 463 -15.79 11.45 -6.56
CA GLU A 463 -16.43 12.09 -7.72
C GLU A 463 -15.43 12.37 -8.84
N ASN A 464 -14.19 12.73 -8.49
CA ASN A 464 -13.12 13.01 -9.46
C ASN A 464 -12.57 11.75 -10.16
N TYR A 465 -12.97 10.54 -9.74
CA TYR A 465 -12.50 9.26 -10.31
C TYR A 465 -13.56 8.49 -11.10
N THR A 466 -14.80 8.95 -11.04
CA THR A 466 -15.96 8.16 -11.46
C THR A 466 -16.68 8.78 -12.66
N ARG A 467 -16.07 9.74 -13.35
CA ARG A 467 -16.60 10.35 -14.57
C ARG A 467 -16.78 9.30 -15.67
N GLU A 468 -17.94 9.34 -16.32
CA GLU A 468 -18.23 8.61 -17.55
C GLU A 468 -17.79 9.45 -18.76
N PHE A 469 -17.04 8.85 -19.68
CA PHE A 469 -16.30 9.62 -20.70
C PHE A 469 -17.06 9.86 -22.02
N ILE A 470 -18.20 9.21 -22.27
CA ILE A 470 -18.99 9.41 -23.49
C ILE A 470 -19.88 10.65 -23.38
N LYS A 471 -20.59 10.81 -22.26
CA LYS A 471 -21.47 11.95 -21.99
C LYS A 471 -20.86 12.95 -21.02
N GLY A 472 -19.79 12.60 -20.32
CA GLY A 472 -19.23 13.47 -19.27
C GLY A 472 -20.14 13.52 -18.03
N GLU A 473 -20.92 12.46 -17.81
CA GLU A 473 -21.84 12.36 -16.67
C GLU A 473 -21.11 11.80 -15.44
N TYR A 474 -21.62 12.16 -14.26
CA TYR A 474 -21.12 11.68 -12.97
C TYR A 474 -22.20 10.81 -12.32
N PRO A 475 -21.81 9.71 -11.65
CA PRO A 475 -22.78 8.85 -11.00
C PRO A 475 -23.26 9.48 -9.70
N ARG A 476 -24.45 9.11 -9.30
CA ARG A 476 -24.83 9.16 -7.90
C ARG A 476 -24.01 8.12 -7.13
N LEU A 477 -23.25 8.58 -6.15
CA LEU A 477 -22.41 7.76 -5.27
C LEU A 477 -23.25 7.26 -4.09
N PHE A 478 -24.21 6.37 -4.38
CA PHE A 478 -25.23 5.95 -3.41
C PHE A 478 -24.59 5.21 -2.24
N GLN A 479 -24.85 5.69 -1.01
CA GLN A 479 -24.18 5.25 0.23
C GLN A 479 -22.64 5.31 0.21
N LEU A 480 -22.09 6.16 -0.64
CA LEU A 480 -20.66 6.48 -0.75
C LEU A 480 -20.42 8.00 -0.57
N THR A 481 -21.40 8.70 -0.01
CA THR A 481 -21.31 10.11 0.36
C THR A 481 -20.87 10.26 1.81
N ALA A 482 -20.03 11.25 2.04
CA ALA A 482 -19.67 11.68 3.39
C ALA A 482 -20.78 12.59 3.92
N SER A 483 -21.17 12.39 5.17
CA SER A 483 -22.15 13.22 5.89
C SER A 483 -21.50 13.80 7.13
N VAL A 484 -22.01 14.95 7.58
CA VAL A 484 -21.60 15.53 8.87
C VAL A 484 -22.21 14.74 10.02
N VAL A 485 -21.50 14.70 11.14
CA VAL A 485 -21.92 14.06 12.37
C VAL A 485 -22.99 14.92 13.04
N ALA A 486 -24.15 14.33 13.34
CA ALA A 486 -25.16 14.96 14.17
C ALA A 486 -24.81 14.76 15.65
N GLY A 487 -24.16 15.74 16.28
CA GLY A 487 -23.74 15.61 17.69
C GLY A 487 -22.83 16.73 18.16
N THR A 488 -22.44 16.67 19.43
CA THR A 488 -21.44 17.57 20.03
C THR A 488 -20.05 16.99 19.87
N LEU A 489 -19.03 17.85 19.74
CA LEU A 489 -17.63 17.44 19.72
C LEU A 489 -17.25 16.65 20.98
N GLU A 490 -16.71 15.45 20.79
CA GLU A 490 -16.01 14.70 21.83
C GLU A 490 -14.53 15.12 21.87
N ALA A 491 -14.06 15.60 23.02
CA ALA A 491 -12.77 16.27 23.18
C ALA A 491 -11.52 15.39 22.92
N SER A 492 -11.68 14.08 22.71
CA SER A 492 -10.57 13.13 22.53
C SER A 492 -10.45 12.52 21.14
N LEU A 493 -11.36 12.86 20.21
CA LEU A 493 -11.40 12.24 18.87
C LEU A 493 -10.77 13.15 17.82
N ALA A 494 -9.86 12.60 17.03
CA ALA A 494 -9.33 13.26 15.84
C ALA A 494 -10.33 13.18 14.68
N ALA A 495 -10.15 14.01 13.65
CA ALA A 495 -11.03 14.02 12.48
C ALA A 495 -11.17 12.64 11.80
N ASN A 496 -10.07 11.86 11.75
CA ASN A 496 -10.10 10.50 11.21
C ASN A 496 -10.93 9.53 12.05
N ASP A 497 -11.04 9.72 13.37
CA ASP A 497 -11.84 8.83 14.22
C ASP A 497 -13.33 8.96 13.88
N TYR A 498 -13.81 10.19 13.63
CA TYR A 498 -15.18 10.42 13.14
C TYR A 498 -15.41 9.85 11.74
N LEU A 499 -14.45 10.04 10.82
CA LEU A 499 -14.54 9.50 9.47
C LEU A 499 -14.59 7.96 9.49
N MET A 500 -13.71 7.33 10.26
CA MET A 500 -13.60 5.88 10.40
C MET A 500 -14.65 5.29 11.35
N ALA A 501 -15.53 6.09 11.95
CA ALA A 501 -16.75 5.58 12.57
C ALA A 501 -17.86 5.31 11.53
N THR A 502 -17.80 5.95 10.36
CA THR A 502 -18.89 5.93 9.38
C THR A 502 -18.66 4.92 8.25
N GLY A 503 -19.53 3.92 8.12
CA GLY A 503 -19.40 2.85 7.12
C GLY A 503 -19.38 3.34 5.67
N SER A 504 -20.19 4.36 5.31
CA SER A 504 -20.19 4.92 3.95
C SER A 504 -18.85 5.59 3.59
N ILE A 505 -18.19 6.21 4.56
CA ILE A 505 -16.89 6.88 4.37
C ILE A 505 -15.78 5.86 4.22
N LYS A 506 -15.75 4.82 5.08
CA LYS A 506 -14.85 3.67 4.91
C LYS A 506 -14.96 3.09 3.51
N LYS A 507 -16.21 2.81 3.09
CA LYS A 507 -16.52 2.26 1.78
C LYS A 507 -16.06 3.19 0.66
N ARG A 508 -16.34 4.48 0.76
CA ARG A 508 -15.93 5.51 -0.20
C ARG A 508 -14.42 5.57 -0.39
N ASN A 509 -13.66 5.65 0.71
CA ASN A 509 -12.19 5.74 0.67
C ASN A 509 -11.55 4.49 0.04
N LEU A 510 -12.23 3.34 0.13
CA LEU A 510 -11.78 2.07 -0.42
C LEU A 510 -12.47 1.67 -1.74
N THR A 511 -13.33 2.52 -2.31
CA THR A 511 -14.01 2.25 -3.60
C THR A 511 -13.07 2.41 -4.78
N ILE A 512 -11.99 3.17 -4.63
CA ILE A 512 -10.96 3.35 -5.64
C ILE A 512 -9.61 2.90 -5.11
N LEU A 513 -8.92 2.03 -5.84
CA LEU A 513 -7.58 1.55 -5.49
C LEU A 513 -6.62 1.75 -6.67
N PRO A 514 -5.30 1.87 -6.44
CA PRO A 514 -4.33 1.76 -7.52
C PRO A 514 -4.51 0.43 -8.25
N CYS A 515 -4.55 0.45 -9.58
CA CYS A 515 -4.69 -0.77 -10.36
C CYS A 515 -3.32 -1.43 -10.53
N ASP A 516 -3.27 -2.73 -10.29
CA ASP A 516 -2.06 -3.54 -10.48
C ASP A 516 -2.11 -4.42 -11.74
N ASN A 517 -3.11 -4.25 -12.61
CA ASN A 517 -3.20 -5.01 -13.85
C ASN A 517 -2.11 -4.59 -14.85
N GLY A 518 -1.06 -5.40 -14.97
CA GLY A 518 0.06 -5.18 -15.90
C GLY A 518 -0.21 -5.63 -17.34
N LEU A 519 -1.37 -6.22 -17.63
CA LEU A 519 -1.76 -6.68 -18.97
C LEU A 519 -2.35 -5.56 -19.84
N PHE A 520 -2.66 -4.41 -19.24
CA PHE A 520 -3.38 -3.31 -19.87
C PHE A 520 -2.68 -1.98 -19.63
N VAL A 521 -2.75 -1.09 -20.63
CA VAL A 521 -2.29 0.30 -20.50
C VAL A 521 -3.45 1.23 -20.87
N PRO A 522 -3.93 2.09 -19.94
CA PRO A 522 -5.00 3.02 -20.25
C PRO A 522 -4.61 4.04 -21.31
N SER A 523 -5.59 4.57 -22.04
CA SER A 523 -5.37 5.74 -22.89
C SER A 523 -5.48 7.03 -22.08
N PHE A 524 -4.32 7.53 -21.64
CA PHE A 524 -4.21 8.81 -20.95
C PHE A 524 -4.42 10.02 -21.88
N ASP A 525 -4.48 9.81 -23.19
CA ASP A 525 -4.70 10.87 -24.16
C ASP A 525 -6.11 11.46 -24.05
N LEU A 526 -7.06 10.70 -23.50
CA LEU A 526 -8.41 11.16 -23.18
C LEU A 526 -8.46 12.23 -22.07
N LEU A 527 -7.37 12.39 -21.31
CA LEU A 527 -7.23 13.43 -20.28
C LEU A 527 -6.66 14.74 -20.84
N ALA A 528 -6.29 14.76 -22.12
CA ALA A 528 -5.90 15.98 -22.80
C ALA A 528 -7.11 16.93 -22.93
N SER A 529 -6.87 18.23 -22.74
CA SER A 529 -7.89 19.26 -22.93
C SER A 529 -7.32 20.47 -23.68
N GLY A 530 -8.08 21.04 -24.61
CA GLY A 530 -7.73 22.27 -25.32
C GLY A 530 -6.43 22.20 -26.14
N THR A 531 -5.78 23.35 -26.38
CA THR A 531 -4.44 23.42 -26.97
C THR A 531 -3.41 23.01 -25.92
N LEU A 532 -2.79 21.84 -26.11
CA LEU A 532 -1.75 21.33 -25.21
C LEU A 532 -0.61 22.36 -25.07
N ARG A 533 -0.30 22.71 -23.81
CA ARG A 533 0.88 23.50 -23.44
C ARG A 533 1.83 22.61 -22.67
N ASP A 534 3.13 22.72 -22.94
CA ASP A 534 4.17 21.95 -22.23
C ASP A 534 4.16 22.23 -20.71
N LEU A 535 3.70 23.43 -20.33
CA LEU A 535 3.47 23.87 -18.96
C LEU A 535 1.98 24.18 -18.77
N PRO A 536 1.23 23.38 -18.01
CA PRO A 536 -0.16 23.65 -17.68
C PRO A 536 -0.31 24.98 -16.93
N SER A 537 -1.35 25.75 -17.26
CA SER A 537 -1.65 26.99 -16.53
C SER A 537 -2.42 26.69 -15.25
N SER A 538 -2.20 27.48 -14.20
CA SER A 538 -3.00 27.35 -12.97
C SER A 538 -4.49 27.50 -13.27
N GLY A 539 -5.32 26.69 -12.60
CA GLY A 539 -6.76 26.62 -12.82
C GLY A 539 -7.19 25.84 -14.08
N SER A 540 -6.28 25.36 -14.93
CA SER A 540 -6.64 24.55 -16.10
C SER A 540 -7.00 23.11 -15.72
N ALA A 541 -7.77 22.42 -16.57
CA ALA A 541 -8.10 21.00 -16.38
C ALA A 541 -6.85 20.10 -16.31
N THR A 542 -5.71 20.56 -16.83
CA THR A 542 -4.43 19.84 -16.85
C THR A 542 -3.46 20.26 -15.75
N GLU A 543 -3.84 21.20 -14.88
CA GLU A 543 -2.97 21.73 -13.80
C GLU A 543 -2.39 20.63 -12.90
N LYS A 544 -3.15 19.56 -12.66
CA LYS A 544 -2.72 18.45 -11.80
C LYS A 544 -1.90 17.38 -12.54
N PHE A 545 -1.85 17.43 -13.86
CA PHE A 545 -1.12 16.48 -14.71
C PHE A 545 0.29 16.98 -15.00
N VAL A 546 1.06 17.24 -13.95
CA VAL A 546 2.43 17.78 -14.03
C VAL A 546 3.41 16.95 -13.24
N SER A 547 4.63 16.84 -13.76
CA SER A 547 5.78 16.32 -13.02
C SER A 547 6.34 17.37 -12.05
N ASP A 548 7.23 16.95 -11.15
CA ASP A 548 7.94 17.85 -10.23
C ASP A 548 8.81 18.92 -10.94
N PHE A 549 9.10 18.77 -12.24
CA PHE A 549 9.77 19.78 -13.06
C PHE A 549 8.80 20.73 -13.79
N GLY A 550 7.50 20.62 -13.51
CA GLY A 550 6.44 21.41 -14.16
C GLY A 550 6.02 20.90 -15.55
N ALA A 551 6.70 19.89 -16.10
CA ALA A 551 6.36 19.34 -17.41
C ALA A 551 5.05 18.56 -17.37
N TYR A 552 4.18 18.82 -18.35
CA TYR A 552 2.90 18.14 -18.54
C TYR A 552 3.04 16.62 -18.76
N ASN A 553 2.23 15.83 -18.04
CA ASN A 553 2.15 14.38 -18.17
C ASN A 553 0.82 13.83 -17.62
N ASN A 554 -0.09 13.41 -18.51
CA ASN A 554 -1.41 12.85 -18.15
C ASN A 554 -1.39 11.55 -17.34
N ARG A 555 -0.23 10.88 -17.29
CA ARG A 555 -0.07 9.67 -16.49
C ARG A 555 0.09 9.98 -15.01
N LEU A 556 0.44 11.22 -14.66
CA LEU A 556 0.84 11.59 -13.30
C LEU A 556 -0.16 12.55 -12.70
N ILE A 557 -0.38 12.43 -11.40
CA ILE A 557 -1.16 13.39 -10.62
C ILE A 557 -0.25 13.95 -9.54
N THR A 558 0.04 15.24 -9.64
CA THR A 558 0.90 15.94 -8.68
C THR A 558 0.25 16.01 -7.30
N LEU A 559 1.07 15.84 -6.26
CA LEU A 559 0.70 16.03 -4.87
C LEU A 559 1.33 17.30 -4.29
N ARG A 560 1.89 18.16 -5.15
CA ARG A 560 2.39 19.49 -4.80
C ARG A 560 1.33 20.55 -5.07
N GLU A 561 1.48 21.70 -4.42
CA GLU A 561 0.64 22.88 -4.67
C GLU A 561 -0.87 22.57 -4.56
N LEU A 562 -1.25 21.86 -3.49
CA LEU A 562 -2.65 21.54 -3.18
C LEU A 562 -3.39 22.73 -2.56
N ALA A 563 -2.66 23.62 -1.89
CA ALA A 563 -3.18 24.88 -1.37
C ALA A 563 -2.36 26.06 -1.90
N SER A 564 -3.04 27.18 -2.19
CA SER A 564 -2.38 28.38 -2.68
C SER A 564 -1.69 29.12 -1.54
N THR A 565 -0.44 29.55 -1.73
CA THR A 565 0.27 30.36 -0.72
C THR A 565 -0.38 31.72 -0.49
N SER A 566 -1.23 32.18 -1.41
CA SER A 566 -2.02 33.41 -1.22
C SER A 566 -3.10 33.29 -0.15
N SER A 567 -3.48 32.06 0.25
CA SER A 567 -4.45 31.83 1.33
C SER A 567 -3.82 31.94 2.73
N LEU A 568 -2.48 32.03 2.81
CA LEU A 568 -1.77 32.25 4.07
C LEU A 568 -2.04 33.66 4.60
N ARG A 569 -2.25 33.76 5.91
CA ARG A 569 -2.49 35.05 6.59
C ARG A 569 -1.27 35.46 7.41
N ASP A 570 -0.93 36.75 7.40
CA ASP A 570 0.10 37.37 8.23
C ASP A 570 -0.52 38.10 9.42
N ALA A 571 0.15 38.05 10.57
CA ALA A 571 -0.30 38.74 11.78
C ALA A 571 -0.18 40.26 11.60
N THR A 572 -1.29 40.94 11.31
CA THR A 572 -1.38 42.41 11.38
C THR A 572 -2.23 42.79 12.60
N SER A 573 -1.77 43.79 13.34
CA SER A 573 -2.21 44.12 14.70
C SER A 573 -3.74 44.24 14.86
N GLY A 574 -4.33 43.26 15.55
CA GLY A 574 -5.75 43.05 15.84
C GLY A 574 -5.91 41.72 16.58
N SER A 575 -7.12 41.37 17.05
CA SER A 575 -7.37 40.06 17.68
C SER A 575 -7.21 38.95 16.64
N PHE A 576 -5.98 38.42 16.51
CA PHE A 576 -5.56 37.39 15.55
C PHE A 576 -6.50 36.17 15.53
N ASP A 577 -7.15 35.89 16.67
CA ASP A 577 -8.05 34.74 16.82
C ASP A 577 -9.21 34.75 15.83
N SER A 578 -9.89 35.88 15.58
CA SER A 578 -11.14 35.85 14.80
C SER A 578 -10.94 35.70 13.28
N ASP A 579 -9.77 36.09 12.75
CA ASP A 579 -9.46 36.04 11.31
C ASP A 579 -8.75 34.74 10.90
N VAL A 580 -8.30 33.95 11.89
CA VAL A 580 -7.64 32.64 11.73
C VAL A 580 -8.48 31.52 12.38
N GLU A 581 -9.57 31.86 13.06
CA GLU A 581 -10.57 30.92 13.57
C GLU A 581 -11.23 30.17 12.41
N GLY A 582 -11.13 28.85 12.47
CA GLY A 582 -11.73 27.91 11.53
C GLY A 582 -11.57 26.50 12.08
N PRO A 583 -12.15 25.48 11.42
CA PRO A 583 -11.99 24.09 11.82
C PRO A 583 -10.51 23.75 11.88
N ASN A 584 -10.07 23.25 13.03
CA ASN A 584 -8.70 22.85 13.28
C ASN A 584 -8.67 21.53 14.08
N PRO A 585 -7.51 20.86 14.19
CA PRO A 585 -7.43 19.55 14.85
C PRO A 585 -7.95 19.54 16.29
N GLU A 586 -7.91 20.67 17.00
CA GLU A 586 -8.36 20.81 18.39
C GLU A 586 -9.81 21.30 18.51
N ALA A 587 -10.36 21.93 17.48
CA ALA A 587 -11.73 22.45 17.41
C ALA A 587 -12.36 22.13 16.04
N LEU A 588 -12.88 20.91 15.91
CA LEU A 588 -13.44 20.39 14.66
C LEU A 588 -14.82 20.98 14.32
N ASP A 589 -15.50 21.54 15.32
CA ASP A 589 -16.82 22.17 15.28
C ASP A 589 -16.77 23.71 15.23
N ALA A 590 -15.60 24.28 14.95
CA ALA A 590 -15.50 25.70 14.63
C ALA A 590 -16.14 25.98 13.25
N ALA A 591 -16.71 27.18 13.08
CA ALA A 591 -17.33 27.57 11.82
C ALA A 591 -16.28 27.61 10.68
N PRO A 592 -16.60 27.14 9.46
CA PRO A 592 -15.67 27.14 8.33
C PRO A 592 -15.08 28.52 8.03
N SER A 593 -13.78 28.54 7.75
CA SER A 593 -13.02 29.71 7.33
C SER A 593 -12.19 29.37 6.09
N ASP A 594 -11.73 30.39 5.37
CA ASP A 594 -10.83 30.22 4.21
C ASP A 594 -9.41 29.79 4.64
N VAL A 595 -9.11 29.81 5.94
CA VAL A 595 -7.82 29.41 6.49
C VAL A 595 -7.79 27.90 6.78
N LEU A 596 -6.79 27.22 6.21
CA LEU A 596 -6.51 25.81 6.48
C LEU A 596 -5.47 25.73 7.61
N ALA A 597 -5.91 25.35 8.82
CA ALA A 597 -5.10 25.46 10.04
C ALA A 597 -3.75 24.71 9.97
N ILE A 598 -3.74 23.46 9.49
CA ILE A 598 -2.49 22.68 9.36
C ILE A 598 -1.57 23.32 8.32
N PHE A 599 -2.11 23.81 7.20
CA PHE A 599 -1.30 24.52 6.21
C PHE A 599 -0.70 25.82 6.78
N GLN A 600 -1.49 26.59 7.54
CA GLN A 600 -1.02 27.82 8.20
C GLN A 600 0.09 27.53 9.23
N ARG A 601 0.00 26.41 9.97
CA ARG A 601 1.01 25.99 10.96
C ARG A 601 2.29 25.46 10.33
N THR A 602 2.17 24.61 9.31
CA THR A 602 3.30 23.87 8.72
C THR A 602 3.95 24.58 7.55
N ARG A 603 3.23 25.50 6.90
CA ARG A 603 3.60 26.17 5.63
C ARG A 603 3.89 25.19 4.49
N ASP A 604 3.39 23.96 4.59
CA ASP A 604 3.56 22.91 3.60
C ASP A 604 2.26 22.74 2.79
N ASN A 605 2.30 23.15 1.52
CA ASN A 605 1.16 23.04 0.60
C ASN A 605 1.14 21.72 -0.20
N THR A 606 1.93 20.73 0.21
CA THR A 606 1.96 19.40 -0.42
C THR A 606 1.13 18.39 0.36
N SER A 607 0.73 17.28 -0.27
CA SER A 607 -0.11 16.25 0.34
C SER A 607 0.38 15.77 1.71
N ASN A 608 -0.55 15.76 2.68
CA ASN A 608 -0.38 15.11 3.97
C ASN A 608 -0.91 13.67 3.99
N GLN A 609 -1.57 13.24 2.90
CA GLN A 609 -2.09 11.87 2.74
C GLN A 609 -1.00 10.93 2.25
N VAL A 610 0.09 10.83 3.02
CA VAL A 610 1.27 10.02 2.71
C VAL A 610 1.77 9.30 3.97
N VAL A 611 2.44 8.17 3.77
CA VAL A 611 3.05 7.37 4.85
C VAL A 611 4.53 7.16 4.54
N PHE A 612 5.36 7.35 5.57
CA PHE A 612 6.79 7.08 5.50
C PHE A 612 7.14 5.85 6.35
N PHE A 613 8.04 5.03 5.83
CA PHE A 613 8.80 4.05 6.60
C PHE A 613 10.28 4.45 6.57
N ASP A 614 10.83 4.69 7.76
CA ASP A 614 12.22 4.99 8.00
C ASP A 614 12.90 3.70 8.51
N VAL A 615 13.67 3.07 7.62
CA VAL A 615 14.41 1.84 7.89
C VAL A 615 15.83 2.24 8.30
N SER A 616 16.26 1.84 9.50
CA SER A 616 17.64 2.08 9.94
C SER A 616 18.66 1.34 9.06
N ASN A 617 19.78 2.00 8.75
CA ASN A 617 20.91 1.41 8.04
C ASN A 617 21.50 0.16 8.71
N ILE A 618 21.33 -0.03 10.03
CA ILE A 618 21.73 -1.27 10.71
C ILE A 618 20.95 -2.48 10.20
N LEU A 619 19.72 -2.28 9.67
CA LEU A 619 18.91 -3.35 9.12
C LEU A 619 19.35 -3.77 7.71
N PHE A 620 19.75 -2.81 6.86
CA PHE A 620 20.06 -3.06 5.44
C PHE A 620 21.54 -2.92 5.05
N GLY A 621 22.40 -2.40 5.93
CA GLY A 621 23.81 -2.12 5.64
C GLY A 621 24.00 -0.86 4.80
N ARG A 622 24.51 -1.03 3.58
CA ARG A 622 24.86 0.06 2.66
C ARG A 622 23.66 0.58 1.87
N ARG A 623 22.80 -0.33 1.42
CA ARG A 623 21.56 -0.03 0.72
C ARG A 623 20.59 -1.20 0.83
N ILE A 624 19.31 -0.91 0.67
CA ILE A 624 18.32 -1.91 0.33
C ILE A 624 18.58 -2.36 -1.11
N LEU A 625 18.65 -3.66 -1.36
CA LEU A 625 18.86 -4.20 -2.70
C LEU A 625 17.59 -3.94 -3.55
N PRO A 626 17.72 -3.32 -4.73
CA PRO A 626 16.57 -3.09 -5.61
C PRO A 626 15.90 -4.41 -6.00
N GLU A 627 14.59 -4.36 -6.24
CA GLU A 627 13.67 -5.47 -6.54
C GLU A 627 13.46 -6.47 -5.40
N THR A 628 13.90 -6.15 -4.19
CA THR A 628 13.74 -7.02 -3.02
C THR A 628 12.80 -6.48 -1.96
N LEU A 629 12.42 -5.20 -2.02
CA LEU A 629 11.58 -4.56 -1.02
C LEU A 629 10.11 -4.88 -1.29
N HIS A 630 9.49 -5.56 -0.33
CA HIS A 630 8.05 -5.76 -0.24
C HIS A 630 7.54 -5.09 1.02
N VAL A 631 6.49 -4.27 0.90
CA VAL A 631 5.78 -3.68 2.03
C VAL A 631 4.33 -4.14 1.96
N ARG A 632 3.80 -4.71 3.04
CA ARG A 632 2.43 -5.24 3.05
C ARG A 632 1.64 -4.73 4.24
N ASP A 633 0.43 -4.29 3.97
CA ASP A 633 -0.63 -4.00 4.92
C ASP A 633 -1.76 -5.01 4.71
N GLN A 634 -2.03 -5.85 5.71
CA GLN A 634 -3.00 -6.94 5.62
C GLN A 634 -4.43 -6.48 5.93
N ASP A 635 -4.57 -5.32 6.56
CA ASP A 635 -5.86 -4.75 6.94
C ASP A 635 -5.79 -3.25 6.73
N LEU A 636 -5.92 -2.85 5.46
CA LEU A 636 -5.94 -1.44 5.11
C LEU A 636 -7.04 -0.74 5.91
N THR A 637 -6.71 0.37 6.54
CA THR A 637 -7.57 1.02 7.51
C THR A 637 -8.99 1.27 6.97
N GLY A 638 -9.99 0.82 7.73
CA GLY A 638 -11.41 0.88 7.35
C GLY A 638 -11.90 -0.31 6.52
N SER A 639 -11.05 -1.29 6.22
CA SER A 639 -11.43 -2.45 5.40
C SER A 639 -12.06 -3.61 6.15
N ASP A 640 -11.85 -3.71 7.47
CA ASP A 640 -12.31 -4.84 8.32
C ASP A 640 -11.64 -6.17 7.91
N ALA A 641 -10.31 -6.10 7.72
CA ALA A 641 -9.43 -7.16 7.23
C ALA A 641 -9.83 -7.75 5.86
N ARG A 642 -10.53 -6.96 5.03
CA ARG A 642 -10.97 -7.39 3.69
C ARG A 642 -10.02 -6.97 2.60
N VAL A 643 -9.36 -5.82 2.74
CA VAL A 643 -8.48 -5.26 1.71
C VAL A 643 -7.02 -5.37 2.18
N ASP A 644 -6.32 -6.38 1.64
CA ASP A 644 -4.87 -6.57 1.78
C ASP A 644 -4.15 -5.94 0.59
N ILE A 645 -3.11 -5.15 0.89
CA ILE A 645 -2.28 -4.46 -0.08
C ILE A 645 -0.81 -4.81 0.13
N THR A 646 -0.20 -5.34 -0.92
CA THR A 646 1.24 -5.54 -1.06
C THR A 646 1.81 -4.58 -2.08
N LEU A 647 2.80 -3.80 -1.66
CA LEU A 647 3.61 -2.93 -2.49
C LEU A 647 4.98 -3.56 -2.74
N ARG A 648 5.47 -3.48 -3.97
CA ARG A 648 6.84 -3.90 -4.34
C ARG A 648 7.58 -2.77 -5.01
N ASP A 649 8.89 -2.78 -4.89
CA ASP A 649 9.74 -1.86 -5.63
C ASP A 649 10.04 -2.37 -7.05
N ASN A 650 10.20 -1.45 -8.00
CA ASN A 650 10.45 -1.76 -9.41
C ASN A 650 11.94 -1.70 -9.81
N GLY A 651 12.84 -1.65 -8.83
CA GLY A 651 14.28 -1.47 -9.08
C GLY A 651 14.72 -0.05 -9.46
N GLN A 652 13.76 0.85 -9.72
CA GLN A 652 13.98 2.21 -10.21
C GLN A 652 13.45 3.29 -9.25
N GLY A 653 13.41 2.97 -7.95
CA GLY A 653 13.03 3.95 -6.91
C GLY A 653 11.53 4.25 -6.83
N SER A 654 10.69 3.44 -7.49
CA SER A 654 9.23 3.52 -7.41
C SER A 654 8.65 2.28 -6.75
N LEU A 655 7.52 2.46 -6.06
CA LEU A 655 6.68 1.37 -5.55
C LEU A 655 5.45 1.22 -6.44
N TYR A 656 4.99 -0.02 -6.63
CA TYR A 656 3.74 -0.36 -7.32
C TYR A 656 2.96 -1.40 -6.51
N ARG A 657 1.65 -1.44 -6.70
CA ARG A 657 0.77 -2.45 -6.11
C ARG A 657 1.00 -3.81 -6.80
N ALA A 658 1.10 -4.89 -6.03
CA ALA A 658 1.55 -6.20 -6.51
C ALA A 658 0.71 -7.34 -5.89
N ASP A 659 -0.62 -7.19 -5.96
CA ASP A 659 -1.58 -8.00 -5.21
C ASP A 659 -2.18 -9.15 -6.02
N SER A 660 -2.34 -8.95 -7.31
CA SER A 660 -2.89 -9.90 -8.26
C SER A 660 -1.92 -11.04 -8.56
N ALA A 661 -2.43 -12.15 -9.05
CA ALA A 661 -1.64 -13.29 -9.49
C ALA A 661 -1.14 -13.16 -10.94
N THR A 662 -1.77 -12.27 -11.72
CA THR A 662 -1.36 -11.90 -13.08
C THR A 662 -0.17 -10.93 -13.06
N PRO A 663 0.52 -10.70 -14.20
CA PRO A 663 1.60 -9.71 -14.27
C PRO A 663 1.20 -8.34 -13.73
N HIS A 664 2.07 -7.72 -12.94
CA HIS A 664 1.80 -6.44 -12.27
C HIS A 664 2.17 -5.24 -13.14
N ALA A 665 1.43 -4.13 -12.97
CA ALA A 665 1.76 -2.85 -13.55
C ALA A 665 2.95 -2.18 -12.83
N ALA A 666 4.17 -2.68 -13.02
CA ALA A 666 5.38 -2.17 -12.35
C ALA A 666 5.72 -0.69 -12.69
N TRP A 667 5.08 -0.14 -13.72
CA TRP A 667 5.17 1.27 -14.12
C TRP A 667 4.18 2.19 -13.38
N ALA A 668 3.18 1.63 -12.68
CA ALA A 668 2.16 2.39 -11.96
C ALA A 668 2.66 2.77 -10.55
N SER A 669 3.26 3.96 -10.45
CA SER A 669 3.86 4.47 -9.21
C SER A 669 2.79 4.87 -8.18
N VAL A 670 2.87 4.26 -6.99
CA VAL A 670 2.06 4.62 -5.81
C VAL A 670 2.93 5.15 -4.66
N GLY A 671 4.25 5.15 -4.84
CA GLY A 671 5.23 5.45 -3.81
C GLY A 671 6.65 5.48 -4.36
N ASN A 672 7.60 5.74 -3.48
CA ASN A 672 9.03 5.78 -3.79
C ASN A 672 9.84 5.01 -2.75
N VAL A 673 11.02 4.55 -3.16
CA VAL A 673 12.04 4.01 -2.25
C VAL A 673 13.38 4.65 -2.57
N PHE A 674 14.04 5.14 -1.52
CA PHE A 674 15.39 5.68 -1.59
C PHE A 674 16.35 4.67 -0.97
N TYR A 675 16.79 3.72 -1.80
CA TYR A 675 17.50 2.51 -1.38
C TYR A 675 18.70 2.74 -0.44
N ASN A 676 19.48 3.80 -0.68
CA ASN A 676 20.66 4.10 0.14
C ASN A 676 20.29 4.81 1.46
N GLU A 677 19.13 5.48 1.49
CA GLU A 677 18.68 6.25 2.66
C GLU A 677 17.81 5.41 3.60
N GLY A 678 17.30 4.26 3.14
CA GLY A 678 16.35 3.46 3.92
C GLY A 678 14.96 4.08 4.03
N ILE A 679 14.63 5.05 3.18
CA ILE A 679 13.34 5.75 3.22
C ILE A 679 12.41 5.14 2.19
N VAL A 680 11.23 4.70 2.64
CA VAL A 680 10.14 4.22 1.80
C VAL A 680 8.95 5.17 1.99
N LEU A 681 8.41 5.68 0.90
CA LEU A 681 7.30 6.63 0.88
C LEU A 681 6.12 6.00 0.13
N VAL A 682 4.98 5.89 0.78
CA VAL A 682 3.69 5.61 0.14
C VAL A 682 2.97 6.94 -0.03
N LYS A 683 2.72 7.34 -1.28
CA LYS A 683 2.21 8.70 -1.60
C LYS A 683 0.80 8.71 -2.19
N SER A 684 0.28 7.56 -2.64
CA SER A 684 -1.07 7.50 -3.19
C SER A 684 -2.12 7.67 -2.09
N PRO A 685 -3.05 8.64 -2.23
CA PRO A 685 -4.11 8.84 -1.24
C PRO A 685 -5.15 7.70 -1.26
N HIS A 686 -5.08 6.78 -2.22
CA HIS A 686 -5.99 5.63 -2.30
C HIS A 686 -5.57 4.46 -1.40
N LEU A 687 -4.53 4.67 -0.60
CA LEU A 687 -4.04 3.74 0.43
C LEU A 687 -4.18 4.43 1.81
N PRO A 688 -5.43 4.62 2.30
CA PRO A 688 -5.71 5.38 3.51
C PRO A 688 -4.94 4.81 4.70
N LEU A 689 -4.12 5.67 5.33
CA LEU A 689 -3.40 5.37 6.56
C LEU A 689 -2.60 4.05 6.47
N PHE A 690 -2.09 3.71 5.29
CA PHE A 690 -1.39 2.46 5.01
C PHE A 690 -0.41 2.06 6.12
N GLY A 691 -0.55 0.86 6.65
CA GLY A 691 0.29 0.30 7.69
C GLY A 691 -0.01 0.75 9.12
N GLN A 692 -1.15 1.40 9.38
CA GLN A 692 -1.51 1.88 10.73
C GLN A 692 -1.68 0.73 11.71
N ASP A 693 -2.53 -0.23 11.37
CA ASP A 693 -2.91 -1.33 12.27
C ASP A 693 -1.99 -2.55 12.10
N TYR A 694 -1.54 -2.80 10.87
CA TYR A 694 -0.58 -3.84 10.53
C TYR A 694 0.35 -3.38 9.40
N HIS A 695 1.66 -3.58 9.55
CA HIS A 695 2.56 -3.53 8.41
C HIS A 695 3.71 -4.52 8.52
N SER A 696 4.16 -5.01 7.38
CA SER A 696 5.37 -5.81 7.27
C SER A 696 6.27 -5.33 6.16
N LEU A 697 7.58 -5.36 6.39
CA LEU A 697 8.61 -5.05 5.42
C LEU A 697 9.53 -6.25 5.25
N VAL A 698 9.70 -6.70 4.00
CA VAL A 698 10.67 -7.72 3.63
C VAL A 698 11.63 -7.09 2.64
N PHE A 699 12.93 -7.19 2.88
CA PHE A 699 13.96 -6.68 1.97
C PHE A 699 15.27 -7.44 2.13
N GLN A 700 16.14 -7.34 1.14
CA GLN A 700 17.54 -7.75 1.29
C GLN A 700 18.41 -6.50 1.45
N GLY A 701 19.26 -6.48 2.47
CA GLY A 701 20.30 -5.45 2.58
C GLY A 701 21.49 -5.78 1.69
N GLU A 702 22.36 -4.81 1.43
CA GLU A 702 23.70 -5.05 0.87
C GLU A 702 24.73 -4.69 1.93
N THR A 703 25.50 -5.68 2.38
CA THR A 703 26.58 -5.48 3.38
C THR A 703 27.89 -5.96 2.81
N GLN A 704 28.95 -5.18 3.05
CA GLN A 704 30.32 -5.56 2.67
C GLN A 704 31.05 -5.96 3.94
N ILE A 705 31.49 -7.21 3.98
CA ILE A 705 32.33 -7.72 5.07
C ILE A 705 33.75 -7.80 4.51
N HIS A 706 34.64 -7.00 5.09
CA HIS A 706 36.05 -7.02 4.72
C HIS A 706 36.73 -8.13 5.50
N VAL A 707 37.32 -9.09 4.79
CA VAL A 707 37.96 -10.25 5.42
C VAL A 707 39.44 -10.23 5.12
N MET A 708 40.24 -10.33 6.17
CA MET A 708 41.65 -10.67 6.07
C MET A 708 41.85 -12.13 6.46
N ARG A 709 42.41 -12.89 5.53
CA ARG A 709 42.85 -14.26 5.77
C ARG A 709 44.38 -14.24 5.88
N ILE A 710 44.88 -14.82 6.96
CA ILE A 710 46.33 -14.98 7.17
C ILE A 710 46.69 -16.44 6.93
N ASN A 711 47.51 -16.69 5.92
CA ASN A 711 48.04 -18.01 5.61
C ASN A 711 49.29 -18.25 6.49
N VAL A 712 49.16 -18.99 7.59
CA VAL A 712 50.29 -19.28 8.49
C VAL A 712 50.86 -20.67 8.15
N PRO A 713 51.99 -20.74 7.41
CA PRO A 713 52.58 -22.01 7.04
C PRO A 713 53.21 -22.70 8.24
N CYS A 714 53.02 -24.01 8.31
CA CYS A 714 53.62 -24.89 9.30
C CYS A 714 54.36 -26.01 8.55
N PRO A 715 55.56 -25.72 8.01
CA PRO A 715 56.28 -26.64 7.13
C PRO A 715 56.79 -27.90 7.85
N ALA A 716 57.19 -28.90 7.07
CA ALA A 716 57.81 -30.11 7.59
C ALA A 716 59.19 -29.79 8.20
N GLY A 717 59.57 -30.51 9.25
CA GLY A 717 60.85 -30.33 9.94
C GLY A 717 60.95 -29.10 10.85
N GLN A 718 59.94 -28.23 10.90
CA GLN A 718 59.90 -27.05 11.78
C GLN A 718 58.75 -27.17 12.79
N ILE A 719 58.83 -26.44 13.91
CA ILE A 719 57.76 -26.38 14.93
C ILE A 719 57.50 -27.76 15.55
N ASN A 720 58.57 -28.50 15.88
CA ASN A 720 58.52 -29.87 16.41
C ASN A 720 58.96 -29.96 17.88
N SER A 721 59.05 -28.82 18.59
CA SER A 721 59.47 -28.78 20.00
C SER A 721 58.57 -27.86 20.82
N SER A 722 58.37 -28.20 22.08
CA SER A 722 57.58 -27.42 23.04
C SER A 722 58.48 -26.85 24.12
N SER A 723 58.22 -25.60 24.52
CA SER A 723 58.88 -24.96 25.67
C SER A 723 57.99 -24.98 26.93
N ASN A 724 56.85 -25.69 26.87
CA ASN A 724 55.98 -25.87 28.03
C ASN A 724 56.63 -26.88 28.99
N PRO A 725 56.95 -26.50 30.25
CA PRO A 725 57.57 -27.40 31.22
C PRO A 725 56.75 -28.66 31.53
N ASN A 726 55.43 -28.61 31.31
CA ASN A 726 54.51 -29.72 31.51
C ASN A 726 54.30 -30.58 30.26
N PHE A 727 54.98 -30.28 29.14
CA PHE A 727 54.91 -31.10 27.92
C PHE A 727 55.61 -32.44 28.15
N LYS A 728 54.91 -33.54 27.86
CA LYS A 728 55.48 -34.88 27.86
C LYS A 728 55.55 -35.39 26.43
N VAL A 729 56.72 -35.90 26.03
CA VAL A 729 56.88 -36.58 24.74
C VAL A 729 56.11 -37.89 24.82
N ILE A 730 55.05 -38.00 24.03
CA ILE A 730 54.22 -39.19 23.92
C ILE A 730 54.29 -39.71 22.47
N SER A 731 54.24 -41.03 22.31
CA SER A 731 54.29 -41.65 20.99
C SER A 731 52.96 -41.52 20.26
N ALA A 732 52.98 -41.12 18.99
CA ALA A 732 51.84 -41.10 18.08
C ALA A 732 51.53 -42.48 17.48
N SER A 733 52.35 -43.50 17.80
CA SER A 733 52.30 -44.82 17.18
C SER A 733 52.65 -45.93 18.18
N LEU A 734 51.97 -47.07 18.08
CA LEU A 734 52.30 -48.29 18.83
C LEU A 734 53.32 -49.18 18.07
N ASN A 735 53.72 -48.77 16.87
CA ASN A 735 54.70 -49.49 16.06
C ASN A 735 56.13 -49.12 16.52
N ALA A 736 56.87 -50.11 17.05
CA ALA A 736 58.24 -49.94 17.52
C ALA A 736 59.24 -49.52 16.41
N ASN A 737 58.88 -49.70 15.14
CA ASN A 737 59.70 -49.33 13.98
C ASN A 737 59.32 -47.95 13.38
N ASP A 738 58.40 -47.20 14.00
CA ASP A 738 58.06 -45.85 13.54
C ASP A 738 59.17 -44.86 13.95
N THR A 739 59.93 -44.40 12.95
CA THR A 739 61.04 -43.46 13.14
C THR A 739 60.57 -42.02 13.43
N ASP A 740 59.28 -41.70 13.23
CA ASP A 740 58.67 -40.38 13.50
C ASP A 740 57.53 -40.48 14.52
N ALA A 741 57.81 -41.19 15.62
CA ALA A 741 56.83 -41.46 16.66
C ALA A 741 56.51 -40.24 17.56
N SER A 742 57.38 -39.24 17.65
CA SER A 742 57.16 -38.07 18.51
C SER A 742 56.34 -36.98 17.82
N PHE A 743 55.44 -36.33 18.55
CA PHE A 743 54.65 -35.20 18.02
C PHE A 743 54.46 -34.09 19.06
N VAL A 744 54.13 -32.89 18.59
CA VAL A 744 53.73 -31.75 19.44
C VAL A 744 52.29 -31.35 19.18
N TYR A 745 51.64 -30.74 20.16
CA TYR A 745 50.31 -30.15 19.99
C TYR A 745 50.41 -28.66 19.69
N ILE A 746 49.74 -28.23 18.63
CA ILE A 746 49.45 -26.82 18.36
C ILE A 746 48.07 -26.54 18.94
N THR A 747 48.00 -25.74 19.99
CA THR A 747 46.76 -25.36 20.68
C THR A 747 46.23 -23.99 20.27
N GLY A 748 47.11 -23.14 19.73
CA GLY A 748 46.77 -21.80 19.29
C GLY A 748 47.92 -21.12 18.58
N LEU A 749 47.62 -19.95 18.02
CA LEU A 749 48.53 -19.09 17.27
C LEU A 749 48.55 -17.72 17.96
N ALA A 750 49.74 -17.16 18.16
CA ALA A 750 49.92 -15.79 18.62
C ALA A 750 50.54 -14.99 17.48
N PHE A 751 49.90 -13.87 17.13
CA PHE A 751 50.36 -12.94 16.12
C PHE A 751 51.03 -11.75 16.80
N HIS A 752 52.22 -11.41 16.32
CA HIS A 752 53.08 -10.41 16.92
C HIS A 752 53.27 -9.22 15.97
N ASP A 753 53.39 -8.01 16.51
CA ASP A 753 53.89 -6.83 15.77
C ASP A 753 55.41 -6.87 15.59
N ASP A 754 55.98 -5.84 14.96
CA ASP A 754 57.43 -5.71 14.75
C ASP A 754 58.24 -5.60 16.07
N ASN A 755 57.58 -5.24 17.17
CA ASN A 755 58.17 -5.16 18.51
C ASN A 755 57.94 -6.44 19.34
N LEU A 756 57.42 -7.51 18.73
CA LEU A 756 57.07 -8.78 19.37
C LEU A 756 55.93 -8.72 20.41
N ASN A 757 55.14 -7.63 20.43
CA ASN A 757 53.92 -7.57 21.23
C ASN A 757 52.83 -8.43 20.59
N ILE A 758 52.06 -9.16 21.41
CA ILE A 758 50.95 -9.96 20.89
C ILE A 758 49.79 -9.04 20.53
N VAL A 759 49.49 -8.94 19.25
CA VAL A 759 48.36 -8.13 18.71
C VAL A 759 47.10 -8.96 18.49
N MET A 760 47.24 -10.29 18.34
CA MET A 760 46.09 -11.19 18.19
C MET A 760 46.44 -12.60 18.65
N ARG A 761 45.44 -13.32 19.18
CA ARG A 761 45.54 -14.73 19.53
C ARG A 761 44.40 -15.51 18.89
N THR A 762 44.71 -16.69 18.36
CA THR A 762 43.71 -17.64 17.86
C THR A 762 43.86 -18.93 18.64
N ASN A 763 42.82 -19.36 19.34
CA ASN A 763 42.80 -20.65 20.03
C ASN A 763 42.09 -21.67 19.15
N LEU A 764 42.65 -22.87 19.05
CA LEU A 764 42.04 -23.97 18.31
C LEU A 764 41.09 -24.72 19.24
N ALA A 765 39.85 -24.94 18.79
CA ALA A 765 38.85 -25.70 19.55
C ALA A 765 39.32 -27.14 19.85
N GLN A 766 40.12 -27.71 18.94
CA GLN A 766 40.80 -28.98 19.14
C GLN A 766 42.30 -28.79 18.85
N PRO A 767 43.20 -29.20 19.76
CA PRO A 767 44.63 -29.17 19.51
C PRO A 767 45.02 -30.05 18.31
N VAL A 768 45.89 -29.55 17.45
CA VAL A 768 46.37 -30.27 16.26
C VAL A 768 47.69 -30.94 16.59
N ALA A 769 47.76 -32.28 16.45
CA ALA A 769 48.99 -33.04 16.59
C ALA A 769 49.86 -32.88 15.33
N LYS A 770 51.14 -32.53 15.51
CA LYS A 770 52.12 -32.37 14.44
C LYS A 770 53.35 -33.24 14.66
N ARG A 771 53.62 -34.15 13.73
CA ARG A 771 54.85 -34.94 13.62
C ARG A 771 55.90 -34.22 12.77
N SER A 772 57.13 -34.73 12.73
CA SER A 772 58.22 -34.05 12.02
C SER A 772 58.02 -33.99 10.50
N GLY A 773 57.41 -35.02 9.91
CA GLY A 773 57.06 -35.05 8.49
C GLY A 773 55.82 -34.24 8.08
N ASP A 774 54.96 -33.87 9.04
CA ASP A 774 53.66 -33.27 8.75
C ASP A 774 53.78 -31.82 8.26
N LYS A 775 52.87 -31.42 7.37
CA LYS A 775 52.73 -30.04 6.87
C LYS A 775 51.31 -29.56 7.14
N PHE A 776 51.19 -28.40 7.75
CA PHE A 776 49.90 -27.74 7.94
C PHE A 776 49.93 -26.31 7.40
N LEU A 777 48.74 -25.81 7.07
CA LEU A 777 48.53 -24.41 6.76
C LEU A 777 47.35 -23.93 7.58
N PHE A 778 47.61 -23.11 8.59
CA PHE A 778 46.53 -22.50 9.37
C PHE A 778 46.04 -21.28 8.62
N ARG A 779 44.72 -21.14 8.49
CA ARG A 779 44.09 -20.01 7.78
C ARG A 779 43.12 -19.25 8.69
N PRO A 780 43.60 -18.54 9.73
CA PRO A 780 42.74 -17.64 10.49
C PRO A 780 42.12 -16.59 9.57
N LYS A 781 40.81 -16.41 9.71
CA LYS A 781 40.03 -15.39 9.00
C LYS A 781 39.53 -14.40 10.04
N ILE A 782 39.69 -13.11 9.73
CA ILE A 782 39.30 -12.00 10.57
C ILE A 782 38.39 -11.13 9.72
N ASP A 783 37.16 -10.92 10.20
CA ASP A 783 36.22 -9.94 9.67
C ASP A 783 36.40 -8.59 10.38
N PHE A 784 36.16 -7.51 9.65
CA PHE A 784 36.22 -6.12 10.12
C PHE A 784 34.89 -5.42 9.90
#